data_AF-A0A0R3T530-F1
#
_entry.id   AF-A0A0R3T530-F1
#
_cell.length_a   1.000
_cell.length_b   1.000
_cell.length_c   1.000
_cell.angle_alpha   90.00
_cell.angle_beta   90.00
_cell.angle_gamma   90.00
#
_symmetry.space_group_name_H-M   'P 1'
#
loop_
_entity.id
_entity.type
_entity.pdbx_description
1 polymer ?
#
loop_
_entity_poly.entity_id
_entity_poly.type
_entity_poly.pdbx_seq_one_letter_code
_entity_poly.pdbx_strand_id
1 'polypeptide(L)'
;MYEGLKRISSDIDKKNGQSLLDTIFSTGYRAYIDAPIASPMKQIELINIEGKLSSGTFDIKKPTIILTAHYDAGGAIPSLAYGANSNAAGVAVLLEVARMLSQLMNSKSPSIYNVMFLLTGGGKVNYLGSKRWLEMMYEDINGIALFDTVEQVINLEGLGVNDGDHLFFHVSRLPKEGTFSHRFLTSLELASKLHPLQHSEPLVEVVHKKINLNQFELAWEHERFALYRLPTATISAWSSPTSYSLRNSVLDGGPLYSSRSQDEPHGFWGPVQPEVVARNAKVITEALARLIFNTSTVDPTALNSPFIDPSWSTDSSAAALMDLLTLQPRSIQLLSAPPSRSSSKTSFIGSNGLISTLEQYMRSLLPDVRLTKHRFAKMLSTTKQDLKSSQQQQQQEAASANSMPTLSAAGKDPEVVFYSGVTPRKITVYRLKSSVFDLVMAFFVGSYLYCLHMTFEIRIELYILGLLSDCSMSEIPNHLKGLLRFCIEAGSNPSGGIEPMDPEFETIECLEDLIDFTEDINLADIFLKIDGLELLKELLGNPSDDYLSYAGMLLSNVMQNHPEAQSVAIDAGLLDTALTLLRKQRSPGNLGGILSGISSLVRASNKARENFLELRGLQIILEIMTDFVNDPDYSRFLEKASFFLYCISQELSADQRAVVRDLDIATQIADLILKIHVPREFLVRALTFLLVGHISILDDPLEDKNPPTPVTITLDPSLTSKLRKWAREEPVKEQLDPYALFDLLRALEGQK
;
A
#
# COMPACT_ATOMS: atom_id res chain seq x y z
N MET A 1 -8.36 -21.56 5.49
CA MET A 1 -9.25 -21.20 4.36
C MET A 1 -9.56 -22.40 3.46
N TYR A 2 -8.54 -23.11 2.95
CA TYR A 2 -8.72 -24.32 2.12
C TYR A 2 -9.63 -25.39 2.76
N GLU A 3 -9.39 -25.75 4.02
CA GLU A 3 -10.26 -26.69 4.72
C GLU A 3 -11.70 -26.20 4.89
N GLY A 4 -11.89 -24.89 5.08
CA GLY A 4 -13.21 -24.26 5.17
C GLY A 4 -13.95 -24.31 3.83
N LEU A 5 -13.25 -24.01 2.72
CA LEU A 5 -13.80 -24.14 1.37
C LEU A 5 -14.12 -25.60 1.03
N LYS A 6 -13.28 -26.54 1.44
CA LYS A 6 -13.50 -27.98 1.28
C LYS A 6 -14.74 -28.45 2.06
N ARG A 7 -14.93 -27.98 3.29
CA ARG A 7 -16.13 -28.25 4.10
C ARG A 7 -17.39 -27.67 3.45
N ILE A 8 -17.36 -26.40 3.06
CA ILE A 8 -18.48 -25.72 2.39
C ILE A 8 -18.84 -26.42 1.07
N SER A 9 -17.85 -26.79 0.24
CA SER A 9 -18.06 -27.59 -0.96
C SER A 9 -18.73 -28.91 -0.60
N SER A 10 -18.18 -29.66 0.37
CA SER A 10 -18.74 -30.96 0.75
C SER A 10 -20.17 -30.90 1.29
N ASP A 11 -20.54 -29.81 1.96
CA ASP A 11 -21.90 -29.60 2.48
C ASP A 11 -22.88 -29.19 1.38
N ILE A 12 -22.43 -28.43 0.37
CA ILE A 12 -23.20 -28.12 -0.84
C ILE A 12 -23.41 -29.41 -1.66
N ASP A 13 -22.36 -30.21 -1.83
CA ASP A 13 -22.39 -31.47 -2.57
C ASP A 13 -23.33 -32.50 -1.90
N LYS A 14 -23.34 -32.57 -0.55
CA LYS A 14 -24.30 -33.39 0.21
C LYS A 14 -25.75 -32.95 0.04
N LYS A 15 -26.01 -31.63 -0.08
CA LYS A 15 -27.37 -31.09 -0.27
C LYS A 15 -27.90 -31.31 -1.69
N ASN A 16 -27.02 -31.35 -2.69
CA ASN A 16 -27.39 -31.52 -4.09
C ASN A 16 -27.39 -32.99 -4.57
N GLY A 17 -27.05 -33.93 -3.68
CA GLY A 17 -26.93 -35.36 -3.98
C GLY A 17 -25.55 -35.69 -4.53
N GLN A 18 -24.83 -36.60 -3.87
CA GLN A 18 -23.49 -37.01 -4.28
C GLN A 18 -23.56 -37.68 -5.66
N SER A 19 -23.01 -37.01 -6.68
CA SER A 19 -22.95 -37.53 -8.04
C SER A 19 -21.56 -38.13 -8.27
N LEU A 20 -21.50 -39.28 -8.96
CA LEU A 20 -20.26 -39.89 -9.45
C LEU A 20 -19.36 -38.88 -10.21
N LEU A 21 -19.95 -37.84 -10.78
CA LEU A 21 -19.26 -36.73 -11.45
C LEU A 21 -18.35 -35.93 -10.50
N ASP A 22 -18.67 -35.84 -9.20
CA ASP A 22 -17.86 -35.07 -8.25
C ASP A 22 -16.44 -35.64 -8.10
N THR A 23 -16.29 -36.97 -8.19
CA THR A 23 -14.96 -37.61 -8.12
C THR A 23 -14.15 -37.35 -9.40
N ILE A 24 -14.82 -37.12 -10.52
CA ILE A 24 -14.23 -36.82 -11.83
C ILE A 24 -13.84 -35.34 -11.96
N PHE A 25 -14.37 -34.45 -11.12
CA PHE A 25 -14.22 -33.00 -11.27
C PHE A 25 -13.47 -32.26 -10.14
N SER A 26 -12.77 -32.88 -9.19
CA SER A 26 -11.86 -32.09 -8.30
C SER A 26 -10.51 -32.71 -8.03
N THR A 27 -9.47 -32.02 -8.48
CA THR A 27 -8.13 -32.06 -7.89
C THR A 27 -7.75 -30.73 -7.22
N GLY A 28 -8.48 -29.63 -7.47
CA GLY A 28 -8.20 -28.33 -6.85
C GLY A 28 -9.33 -27.30 -6.99
N TYR A 29 -9.18 -26.17 -6.28
CA TYR A 29 -10.08 -25.02 -6.32
C TYR A 29 -9.30 -23.78 -6.78
N ARG A 30 -9.84 -23.00 -7.72
CA ARG A 30 -9.29 -21.71 -8.14
C ARG A 30 -10.27 -20.60 -7.75
N ALA A 31 -9.81 -19.64 -6.96
CA ALA A 31 -10.60 -18.46 -6.62
C ALA A 31 -10.30 -17.32 -7.61
N TYR A 32 -11.35 -16.73 -8.18
CA TYR A 32 -11.27 -15.52 -8.99
C TYR A 32 -11.94 -14.36 -8.27
N ILE A 33 -11.30 -13.20 -8.31
CA ILE A 33 -11.79 -11.97 -7.70
C ILE A 33 -11.83 -10.90 -8.79
N ASP A 34 -13.03 -10.50 -9.18
CA ASP A 34 -13.24 -9.36 -10.08
C ASP A 34 -13.33 -8.05 -9.26
N ALA A 35 -12.17 -7.49 -8.92
CA ALA A 35 -12.07 -6.26 -8.13
C ALA A 35 -11.86 -5.04 -9.06
N PRO A 36 -12.73 -4.00 -8.98
CA PRO A 36 -12.48 -2.74 -9.66
C PRO A 36 -11.28 -2.04 -9.02
N ILE A 37 -10.59 -1.22 -9.81
CA ILE A 37 -9.45 -0.43 -9.36
C ILE A 37 -9.91 0.55 -8.28
N ALA A 38 -9.25 0.53 -7.12
CA ALA A 38 -9.57 1.43 -6.01
C ALA A 38 -9.22 2.88 -6.37
N SER A 39 -10.13 3.82 -6.10
CA SER A 39 -9.93 5.24 -6.41
C SER A 39 -9.52 6.04 -5.18
N PRO A 40 -8.58 7.00 -5.29
CA PRO A 40 -8.16 7.83 -4.16
C PRO A 40 -9.29 8.77 -3.70
N MET A 41 -9.50 8.86 -2.38
CA MET A 41 -10.48 9.75 -1.76
C MET A 41 -9.90 11.15 -1.60
N LYS A 42 -10.52 12.15 -2.24
CA LYS A 42 -10.02 13.54 -2.27
C LYS A 42 -10.51 14.42 -1.12
N GLN A 43 -11.62 14.06 -0.47
CA GLN A 43 -12.26 14.87 0.57
C GLN A 43 -12.50 14.01 1.81
N ILE A 44 -11.57 14.08 2.75
CA ILE A 44 -11.67 13.42 4.05
C ILE A 44 -11.72 14.49 5.12
N GLU A 45 -12.80 14.44 5.90
CA GLU A 45 -13.02 15.30 7.06
C GLU A 45 -12.74 14.50 8.33
N LEU A 46 -11.91 15.06 9.20
CA LEU A 46 -11.72 14.62 10.57
C LEU A 46 -12.66 15.41 11.47
N ILE A 47 -13.44 14.73 12.29
CA ILE A 47 -14.41 15.36 13.18
C ILE A 47 -13.94 15.17 14.61
N ASN A 48 -13.89 16.22 15.40
CA ASN A 48 -13.66 16.11 16.84
C ASN A 48 -14.94 16.53 17.58
N ILE A 49 -15.19 15.89 18.73
CA ILE A 49 -16.32 16.17 19.61
C ILE A 49 -15.77 16.75 20.91
N GLU A 50 -16.15 17.98 21.22
CA GLU A 50 -15.77 18.70 22.43
C GLU A 50 -16.99 18.79 23.34
N GLY A 51 -16.88 18.35 24.59
CA GLY A 51 -17.92 18.47 25.59
C GLY A 51 -17.40 19.21 26.83
N LYS A 52 -18.14 20.20 27.34
CA LYS A 52 -17.73 20.99 28.51
C LYS A 52 -18.60 20.69 29.71
N LEU A 53 -17.95 20.57 30.87
CA LEU A 53 -18.58 20.34 32.16
C LEU A 53 -18.05 21.31 33.21
N SER A 54 -18.94 22.09 33.80
CA SER A 54 -18.64 23.04 34.88
C SER A 54 -19.78 23.09 35.89
N SER A 55 -19.46 23.38 37.15
CA SER A 55 -20.47 23.72 38.15
C SER A 55 -20.99 25.13 37.85
N GLY A 56 -22.09 25.23 37.10
CA GLY A 56 -22.63 26.50 36.59
C GLY A 56 -22.14 26.86 35.17
N THR A 57 -22.04 28.16 34.86
CA THR A 57 -21.53 28.63 33.56
C THR A 57 -20.05 28.36 33.40
N PHE A 58 -19.63 27.90 32.22
CA PHE A 58 -18.24 27.58 31.93
C PHE A 58 -17.39 28.86 31.87
N ASP A 59 -16.56 29.08 32.90
CA ASP A 59 -15.62 30.21 32.95
C ASP A 59 -14.24 29.78 32.47
N ILE A 60 -13.76 30.35 31.36
CA ILE A 60 -12.46 30.06 30.74
C ILE A 60 -11.29 30.34 31.70
N LYS A 61 -11.46 31.29 32.64
CA LYS A 61 -10.39 31.66 33.60
C LYS A 61 -10.18 30.61 34.69
N LYS A 62 -11.12 29.69 34.86
CA LYS A 62 -11.03 28.65 35.88
C LYS A 62 -10.12 27.52 35.40
N PRO A 63 -9.29 26.94 36.28
CA PRO A 63 -8.38 25.87 35.90
C PRO A 63 -9.14 24.69 35.26
N THR A 64 -8.66 24.21 34.11
CA THR A 64 -9.36 23.22 33.28
C THR A 64 -8.58 21.92 33.16
N ILE A 65 -9.27 20.80 33.32
CA ILE A 65 -8.76 19.44 33.08
C ILE A 65 -9.38 18.94 31.79
N ILE A 66 -8.55 18.40 30.88
CA ILE A 66 -9.03 17.86 29.60
C ILE A 66 -8.87 16.34 29.62
N LEU A 67 -9.95 15.60 29.41
CA LEU A 67 -9.90 14.15 29.15
C LEU A 67 -10.07 13.92 27.65
N THR A 68 -9.20 13.11 27.06
CA THR A 68 -9.24 12.88 25.62
C THR A 68 -9.01 11.43 25.24
N ALA A 69 -9.68 10.99 24.18
CA ALA A 69 -9.52 9.68 23.59
C ALA A 69 -9.81 9.76 22.08
N HIS A 70 -9.10 8.98 21.28
CA HIS A 70 -9.37 8.89 19.85
C HIS A 70 -10.35 7.75 19.54
N TYR A 71 -11.34 8.02 18.68
CA TYR A 71 -12.42 7.07 18.38
C TYR A 71 -12.25 6.30 17.07
N ASP A 72 -11.18 6.53 16.32
CA ASP A 72 -10.83 5.75 15.12
C ASP A 72 -9.96 4.53 15.46
N ALA A 73 -9.98 3.56 14.56
CA ALA A 73 -9.19 2.34 14.61
C ALA A 73 -8.46 2.10 13.27
N GLY A 74 -7.37 1.34 13.33
CA GLY A 74 -6.49 1.07 12.20
C GLY A 74 -6.26 -0.43 12.05
N GLY A 75 -6.05 -0.87 10.82
CA GLY A 75 -5.78 -2.26 10.49
C GLY A 75 -5.44 -2.42 9.02
N ALA A 76 -4.87 -3.56 8.66
CA ALA A 76 -4.52 -3.89 7.27
C ALA A 76 -5.74 -3.85 6.32
N ILE A 77 -6.93 -4.15 6.83
CA ILE A 77 -8.20 -4.09 6.10
C ILE A 77 -9.11 -3.06 6.79
N PRO A 78 -9.29 -1.85 6.23
CA PRO A 78 -10.09 -0.79 6.85
C PRO A 78 -11.53 -1.22 7.18
N SER A 79 -12.15 -2.06 6.34
CA SER A 79 -13.48 -2.61 6.56
C SER A 79 -13.59 -3.65 7.69
N LEU A 80 -12.48 -3.99 8.34
CA LEU A 80 -12.42 -4.87 9.50
C LEU A 80 -11.66 -4.22 10.68
N ALA A 81 -11.38 -2.92 10.61
CA ALA A 81 -10.69 -2.20 11.67
C ALA A 81 -11.68 -1.76 12.77
N TYR A 82 -12.05 -2.67 13.67
CA TYR A 82 -12.97 -2.37 14.78
C TYR A 82 -12.28 -1.71 15.97
N GLY A 83 -11.07 -2.14 16.33
CA GLY A 83 -10.21 -1.57 17.37
C GLY A 83 -10.77 -1.64 18.80
N ALA A 84 -11.27 -2.79 19.28
CA ALA A 84 -11.90 -2.89 20.60
C ALA A 84 -11.01 -2.30 21.71
N ASN A 85 -9.76 -2.75 21.86
CA ASN A 85 -8.86 -2.10 22.82
C ASN A 85 -8.11 -0.92 22.22
N SER A 86 -8.07 -0.78 20.89
CA SER A 86 -7.37 0.27 20.18
C SER A 86 -8.27 1.09 19.23
N ASN A 87 -9.11 2.00 19.72
CA ASN A 87 -9.24 2.42 21.12
C ASN A 87 -10.72 2.59 21.54
N ALA A 88 -11.58 1.61 21.28
CA ALA A 88 -12.97 1.70 21.76
C ALA A 88 -13.02 1.69 23.30
N ALA A 89 -12.18 0.90 23.97
CA ALA A 89 -12.10 0.86 25.43
C ALA A 89 -11.78 2.23 26.05
N GLY A 90 -10.81 2.98 25.50
CA GLY A 90 -10.51 4.34 25.98
C GLY A 90 -11.68 5.31 25.82
N VAL A 91 -12.42 5.21 24.70
CA VAL A 91 -13.64 5.99 24.48
C VAL A 91 -14.75 5.59 25.45
N ALA A 92 -14.96 4.29 25.70
CA ALA A 92 -15.95 3.80 26.66
C ALA A 92 -15.65 4.30 28.07
N VAL A 93 -14.38 4.24 28.51
CA VAL A 93 -13.93 4.81 29.79
C VAL A 93 -14.22 6.32 29.85
N LEU A 94 -13.88 7.08 28.81
CA LEU A 94 -14.14 8.52 28.76
C LEU A 94 -15.63 8.85 28.93
N LEU A 95 -16.50 8.10 28.24
CA LEU A 95 -17.95 8.30 28.31
C LEU A 95 -18.53 7.93 29.69
N GLU A 96 -18.02 6.87 30.32
CA GLU A 96 -18.41 6.51 31.70
C GLU A 96 -17.95 7.55 32.72
N VAL A 97 -16.72 8.06 32.59
CA VAL A 97 -16.21 9.16 33.42
C VAL A 97 -17.06 10.41 33.23
N ALA A 98 -17.42 10.76 31.99
CA ALA A 98 -18.29 11.90 31.71
C ALA A 98 -19.66 11.77 32.38
N ARG A 99 -20.25 10.57 32.33
CA ARG A 99 -21.54 10.29 32.98
C ARG A 99 -21.45 10.43 34.51
N MET A 100 -20.45 9.82 35.14
CA MET A 100 -20.30 9.87 36.60
C MET A 100 -19.93 11.28 37.10
N LEU A 101 -19.02 12.00 36.42
CA LEU A 101 -18.68 13.37 36.80
C LEU A 101 -19.84 14.34 36.58
N SER A 102 -20.64 14.15 35.53
CA SER A 102 -21.85 14.95 35.33
C SER A 102 -22.83 14.81 36.50
N GLN A 103 -23.06 13.57 36.96
CA GLN A 103 -23.90 13.32 38.13
C GLN A 103 -23.35 14.00 39.40
N LEU A 104 -22.03 13.94 39.62
CA LEU A 104 -21.39 14.56 40.77
C LEU A 104 -21.40 16.08 40.74
N MET A 105 -21.12 16.68 39.58
CA MET A 105 -21.02 18.15 39.44
C MET A 105 -22.39 18.83 39.36
N ASN A 106 -23.46 18.08 39.09
CA ASN A 106 -24.84 18.54 39.24
C ASN A 106 -25.25 18.71 40.71
N SER A 107 -24.56 18.06 41.66
CA SER A 107 -24.73 18.37 43.07
C SER A 107 -24.28 19.82 43.32
N LYS A 108 -24.92 20.53 44.26
CA LYS A 108 -24.57 21.93 44.61
C LYS A 108 -23.16 22.09 45.23
N SER A 109 -22.30 21.08 45.07
CA SER A 109 -20.92 21.07 45.56
C SER A 109 -20.06 21.96 44.65
N PRO A 110 -19.36 22.96 45.20
CA PRO A 110 -18.51 23.82 44.38
C PRO A 110 -17.35 23.01 43.80
N SER A 111 -17.25 22.93 42.46
CA SER A 111 -16.08 22.35 41.79
C SER A 111 -14.95 23.37 41.74
N ILE A 112 -13.69 22.95 41.91
CA ILE A 112 -12.53 23.84 41.77
C ILE A 112 -12.08 23.95 40.30
N TYR A 113 -12.34 22.90 39.52
CA TYR A 113 -11.90 22.79 38.12
C TYR A 113 -13.09 22.79 37.16
N ASN A 114 -12.83 23.21 35.93
CA ASN A 114 -13.63 22.84 34.76
C ASN A 114 -13.13 21.50 34.22
N VAL A 115 -14.03 20.71 33.64
CA VAL A 115 -13.67 19.46 32.96
C VAL A 115 -14.13 19.56 31.50
N MET A 116 -13.23 19.25 30.58
CA MET A 116 -13.53 19.19 29.16
C MET A 116 -13.23 17.79 28.63
N PHE A 117 -14.13 17.25 27.83
CA PHE A 117 -14.03 15.95 27.20
C PHE A 117 -13.80 16.15 25.70
N LEU A 118 -12.76 15.53 25.16
CA LEU A 118 -12.36 15.68 23.76
C LEU A 118 -12.21 14.32 23.08
N LEU A 119 -13.15 13.99 22.20
CA LEU A 119 -13.04 12.82 21.32
C LEU A 119 -12.44 13.24 19.98
N THR A 120 -11.32 12.62 19.60
CA THR A 120 -10.56 13.00 18.40
C THR A 120 -10.63 11.93 17.30
N GLY A 121 -10.67 12.38 16.05
CA GLY A 121 -10.50 11.51 14.88
C GLY A 121 -9.05 11.45 14.42
N GLY A 122 -8.66 10.40 13.70
CA GLY A 122 -7.31 10.32 13.13
C GLY A 122 -6.20 10.01 14.14
N GLY A 123 -6.52 9.38 15.27
CA GLY A 123 -5.58 8.84 16.23
C GLY A 123 -4.54 7.93 15.58
N LYS A 124 -4.96 7.07 14.65
CA LYS A 124 -4.07 6.13 13.94
C LYS A 124 -3.24 6.75 12.84
N VAL A 125 -3.52 7.99 12.50
CA VAL A 125 -2.77 8.77 11.51
C VAL A 125 -2.01 9.86 12.26
N ASN A 126 -1.18 9.40 13.20
CA ASN A 126 -0.33 10.23 14.04
C ASN A 126 -1.12 11.28 14.85
N TYR A 127 -2.29 10.93 15.39
CA TYR A 127 -3.16 11.82 16.17
C TYR A 127 -3.50 13.15 15.47
N LEU A 128 -3.85 13.07 14.19
CA LEU A 128 -4.06 14.24 13.35
C LEU A 128 -5.24 15.09 13.81
N GLY A 129 -6.33 14.50 14.31
CA GLY A 129 -7.46 15.28 14.83
C GLY A 129 -7.08 16.12 16.05
N SER A 130 -6.29 15.57 16.98
CA SER A 130 -5.78 16.28 18.15
C SER A 130 -4.85 17.42 17.71
N LYS A 131 -3.98 17.18 16.71
CA LYS A 131 -3.17 18.23 16.09
C LYS A 131 -4.01 19.36 15.51
N ARG A 132 -5.02 19.05 14.70
CA ARG A 132 -5.90 20.05 14.06
C ARG A 132 -6.68 20.86 15.09
N TRP A 133 -7.14 20.21 16.15
CA TRP A 133 -7.78 20.90 17.26
C TRP A 133 -6.81 21.86 17.97
N LEU A 134 -5.57 21.43 18.24
CA LEU A 134 -4.53 22.28 18.84
C LEU A 134 -4.19 23.49 17.97
N GLU A 135 -4.03 23.29 16.65
CA GLU A 135 -3.81 24.37 15.69
C GLU A 135 -4.97 25.40 15.71
N MET A 136 -6.22 24.92 15.62
CA MET A 136 -7.41 25.76 15.68
C MET A 136 -7.50 26.56 16.99
N MET A 137 -7.23 25.94 18.13
CA MET A 137 -7.29 26.59 19.44
C MET A 137 -6.16 27.61 19.64
N TYR A 138 -4.99 27.37 19.02
CA TYR A 138 -3.87 28.30 19.07
C TYR A 138 -4.09 29.53 18.18
N GLU A 139 -4.95 29.44 17.16
CA GLU A 139 -5.35 30.56 16.30
C GLU A 139 -6.48 31.42 16.92
N ASP A 140 -7.30 30.84 17.80
CA ASP A 140 -8.40 31.54 18.49
C ASP A 140 -7.94 32.18 19.82
N ILE A 141 -8.29 33.45 20.04
CA ILE A 141 -8.00 34.19 21.28
C ILE A 141 -8.59 33.47 22.50
N ASN A 142 -9.81 32.93 22.38
CA ASN A 142 -10.45 32.18 23.47
C ASN A 142 -9.75 30.83 23.70
N GLY A 143 -9.17 30.23 22.66
CA GLY A 143 -8.44 28.98 22.76
C GLY A 143 -7.08 29.15 23.43
N ILE A 144 -6.36 30.23 23.14
CA ILE A 144 -5.12 30.60 23.84
C ILE A 144 -5.42 30.83 25.34
N ALA A 145 -6.48 31.59 25.64
CA ALA A 145 -6.89 31.82 27.03
C ALA A 145 -7.26 30.53 27.78
N LEU A 146 -7.84 29.54 27.08
CA LEU A 146 -8.07 28.21 27.65
C LEU A 146 -6.75 27.48 27.91
N PHE A 147 -5.80 27.48 26.97
CA PHE A 147 -4.51 26.80 27.13
C PHE A 147 -3.71 27.30 28.33
N ASP A 148 -3.80 28.60 28.63
CA ASP A 148 -3.18 29.19 29.82
C ASP A 148 -3.79 28.69 31.13
N THR A 149 -5.04 28.18 31.11
CA THR A 149 -5.74 27.62 32.29
C THR A 149 -5.78 26.10 32.32
N VAL A 150 -5.23 25.41 31.31
CA VAL A 150 -5.14 23.93 31.30
C VAL A 150 -4.12 23.45 32.33
N GLU A 151 -4.61 22.75 33.35
CA GLU A 151 -3.78 22.16 34.40
C GLU A 151 -3.22 20.80 33.99
N GLN A 152 -4.01 20.02 33.26
CA GLN A 152 -3.63 18.69 32.80
C GLN A 152 -4.53 18.21 31.65
N VAL A 153 -3.91 17.63 30.63
CA VAL A 153 -4.54 16.79 29.61
C VAL A 153 -4.29 15.32 29.94
N ILE A 154 -5.35 14.51 30.01
CA ILE A 154 -5.32 13.09 30.31
C ILE A 154 -5.82 12.34 29.08
N ASN A 155 -4.92 11.65 28.41
CA ASN A 155 -5.19 10.85 27.23
C ASN A 155 -5.49 9.40 27.64
N LEU A 156 -6.58 8.83 27.15
CA LEU A 156 -7.04 7.48 27.50
C LEU A 156 -6.86 6.55 26.31
N GLU A 157 -6.02 5.52 26.45
CA GLU A 157 -5.79 4.54 25.39
C GLU A 157 -5.65 3.13 25.96
N GLY A 158 -6.29 2.13 25.35
CA GLY A 158 -5.97 0.73 25.68
C GLY A 158 -6.36 0.28 27.08
N LEU A 159 -7.53 0.70 27.58
CA LEU A 159 -7.97 0.49 28.97
C LEU A 159 -8.94 -0.70 29.15
N GLY A 160 -9.04 -1.59 28.18
CA GLY A 160 -9.98 -2.71 28.19
C GLY A 160 -9.36 -4.07 28.48
N VAL A 161 -8.04 -4.17 28.64
CA VAL A 161 -7.33 -5.43 28.85
C VAL A 161 -6.66 -5.41 30.21
N ASN A 162 -6.66 -6.56 30.89
CA ASN A 162 -5.96 -6.73 32.14
C ASN A 162 -4.58 -7.36 31.89
N ASP A 163 -3.51 -6.59 32.10
CA ASP A 163 -2.14 -7.08 32.13
C ASP A 163 -1.64 -6.93 33.57
N GLY A 164 -1.86 -7.96 34.40
CA GLY A 164 -1.46 -8.02 35.82
C GLY A 164 -2.07 -6.95 36.75
N ASP A 165 -3.21 -6.37 36.41
CA ASP A 165 -3.86 -5.23 37.10
C ASP A 165 -2.98 -3.97 37.18
N HIS A 166 -2.15 -3.79 36.15
CA HIS A 166 -1.30 -2.62 36.00
C HIS A 166 -2.00 -1.50 35.22
N LEU A 167 -1.88 -0.27 35.72
CA LEU A 167 -2.14 0.95 34.96
C LEU A 167 -0.83 1.71 34.75
N PHE A 168 -0.54 2.04 33.51
CA PHE A 168 0.67 2.77 33.15
C PHE A 168 0.34 4.25 32.92
N PHE A 169 1.07 5.11 33.62
CA PHE A 169 1.01 6.56 33.50
C PHE A 169 2.18 7.06 32.67
N HIS A 170 1.96 7.19 31.36
CA HIS A 170 2.97 7.58 30.37
C HIS A 170 3.13 9.09 30.34
N VAL A 171 4.37 9.56 30.53
CA VAL A 171 4.69 10.99 30.59
C VAL A 171 5.95 11.34 29.79
N SER A 172 5.93 12.54 29.20
CA SER A 172 7.11 13.13 28.55
C SER A 172 8.03 13.88 29.52
N ARG A 173 7.49 14.26 30.68
CA ARG A 173 8.19 14.95 31.77
C ARG A 173 7.70 14.39 33.09
N LEU A 174 8.62 14.07 33.99
CA LEU A 174 8.26 13.53 35.31
C LEU A 174 7.43 14.55 36.11
N PRO A 175 6.30 14.13 36.71
CA PRO A 175 5.52 14.98 37.60
C PRO A 175 6.35 15.44 38.80
N LYS A 176 6.45 16.75 39.00
CA LYS A 176 7.10 17.32 40.18
C LYS A 176 6.14 17.32 41.37
N GLU A 177 6.66 17.15 42.57
CA GLU A 177 5.86 17.26 43.79
C GLU A 177 5.09 18.60 43.85
N GLY A 178 3.84 18.54 44.32
CA GLY A 178 2.95 19.69 44.38
C GLY A 178 2.23 20.06 43.07
N THR A 179 2.66 19.55 41.91
CA THR A 179 1.94 19.77 40.64
C THR A 179 0.61 19.00 40.61
N PHE A 180 -0.35 19.45 39.78
CA PHE A 180 -1.61 18.73 39.58
C PHE A 180 -1.35 17.27 39.15
N SER A 181 -0.43 17.06 38.21
CA SER A 181 -0.07 15.74 37.69
C SER A 181 0.42 14.78 38.79
N HIS A 182 1.26 15.27 39.71
CA HIS A 182 1.72 14.46 40.85
C HIS A 182 0.59 14.14 41.82
N ARG A 183 -0.25 15.12 42.17
CA ARG A 183 -1.44 14.87 43.03
C ARG A 183 -2.41 13.90 42.38
N PHE A 184 -2.58 13.97 41.06
CA PHE A 184 -3.42 13.06 40.30
C PHE A 184 -2.86 11.64 40.31
N LEU A 185 -1.55 11.47 40.14
CA LEU A 185 -0.89 10.16 40.25
C LEU A 185 -1.11 9.53 41.64
N THR A 186 -0.91 10.28 42.72
CA THR A 186 -1.16 9.77 44.09
C THR A 186 -2.62 9.39 44.29
N SER A 187 -3.56 10.22 43.81
CA SER A 187 -5.00 9.90 43.86
C SER A 187 -5.35 8.69 43.00
N LEU A 188 -4.65 8.48 41.88
CA LEU A 188 -4.85 7.34 40.98
C LEU A 188 -4.36 6.04 41.62
N GLU A 189 -3.19 6.04 42.26
CA GLU A 189 -2.67 4.91 43.04
C GLU A 189 -3.63 4.50 44.17
N LEU A 190 -4.16 5.48 44.89
CA LEU A 190 -5.16 5.26 45.93
C LEU A 190 -6.45 4.67 45.33
N ALA A 191 -6.99 5.31 44.29
CA ALA A 191 -8.22 4.86 43.63
C ALA A 191 -8.09 3.44 43.06
N SER A 192 -6.92 3.10 42.51
CA SER A 192 -6.60 1.77 42.00
C SER A 192 -6.72 0.70 43.09
N LYS A 193 -6.25 1.01 44.32
CA LYS A 193 -6.36 0.14 45.50
C LYS A 193 -7.78 0.05 46.07
N LEU A 194 -8.59 1.10 45.94
CA LEU A 194 -9.99 1.09 46.40
C LEU A 194 -10.94 0.35 45.46
N HIS A 195 -10.54 0.16 44.20
CA HIS A 195 -11.28 -0.59 43.19
C HIS A 195 -10.41 -1.73 42.63
N PRO A 196 -10.04 -2.74 43.45
CA PRO A 196 -9.24 -3.86 42.98
C PRO A 196 -10.06 -4.78 42.07
N LEU A 197 -9.39 -5.43 41.11
CA LEU A 197 -9.95 -6.60 40.43
C LEU A 197 -9.78 -7.83 41.35
N GLN A 198 -10.63 -8.84 41.17
CA GLN A 198 -10.61 -10.02 42.05
C GLN A 198 -9.24 -10.72 42.02
N HIS A 199 -8.59 -10.86 43.19
CA HIS A 199 -7.34 -11.59 43.40
C HIS A 199 -6.06 -10.97 42.79
N SER A 200 -6.03 -9.66 42.50
CA SER A 200 -4.83 -8.94 42.06
C SER A 200 -4.46 -7.78 43.00
N GLU A 201 -3.16 -7.53 43.15
CA GLU A 201 -2.68 -6.30 43.78
C GLU A 201 -2.51 -5.22 42.71
N PRO A 202 -3.34 -4.16 42.71
CA PRO A 202 -3.31 -3.17 41.65
C PRO A 202 -2.05 -2.31 41.75
N LEU A 203 -1.35 -2.12 40.63
CA LEU A 203 -0.16 -1.27 40.53
C LEU A 203 -0.38 -0.14 39.53
N VAL A 204 0.07 1.06 39.89
CA VAL A 204 0.18 2.18 38.94
C VAL A 204 1.66 2.46 38.72
N GLU A 205 2.14 2.31 37.48
CA GLU A 205 3.54 2.51 37.12
C GLU A 205 3.72 3.76 36.26
N VAL A 206 4.70 4.60 36.59
CA VAL A 206 5.04 5.78 35.79
C VAL A 206 6.08 5.43 34.75
N VAL A 207 5.69 5.54 33.47
CA VAL A 207 6.60 5.31 32.33
C VAL A 207 7.00 6.65 31.76
N HIS A 208 8.27 7.02 31.92
CA HIS A 208 8.79 8.28 31.40
C HIS A 208 9.61 8.07 30.13
N LYS A 209 9.18 8.70 29.04
CA LYS A 209 9.90 8.71 27.76
C LYS A 209 9.93 10.12 27.19
N LYS A 210 11.13 10.65 26.96
CA LYS A 210 11.29 11.96 26.30
C LYS A 210 10.82 11.88 24.84
N ILE A 211 10.14 12.92 24.39
CA ILE A 211 9.66 13.03 23.01
C ILE A 211 10.85 13.25 22.08
N ASN A 212 10.95 12.43 21.04
CA ASN A 212 11.98 12.57 20.01
C ASN A 212 11.44 13.45 18.87
N LEU A 213 11.85 14.72 18.83
CA LEU A 213 11.42 15.68 17.81
C LEU A 213 11.83 15.31 16.37
N ASN A 214 12.80 14.42 16.22
CA ASN A 214 13.28 13.93 14.92
C ASN A 214 12.46 12.74 14.41
N GLN A 215 11.65 12.10 15.26
CA GLN A 215 10.75 11.03 14.85
C GLN A 215 9.46 11.63 14.30
N PHE A 216 9.05 11.14 13.14
CA PHE A 216 7.80 11.54 12.51
C PHE A 216 6.59 10.94 13.25
N GLU A 217 6.64 9.64 13.57
CA GLU A 217 5.55 8.94 14.26
C GLU A 217 5.59 9.16 15.76
N LEU A 218 4.47 9.62 16.32
CA LEU A 218 4.28 9.74 17.76
C LEU A 218 3.71 8.45 18.33
N ALA A 219 4.27 8.00 19.45
CA ALA A 219 3.87 6.74 20.03
C ALA A 219 2.57 6.87 20.83
N TRP A 220 2.38 8.01 21.50
CA TRP A 220 1.21 8.31 22.34
C TRP A 220 0.59 9.67 22.01
N GLU A 221 -0.71 9.81 22.25
CA GLU A 221 -1.44 11.05 21.97
C GLU A 221 -0.95 12.24 22.83
N HIS A 222 -0.51 11.99 24.07
CA HIS A 222 0.02 13.04 24.95
C HIS A 222 1.25 13.75 24.34
N GLU A 223 1.99 13.09 23.43
CA GLU A 223 3.12 13.71 22.75
C GLU A 223 2.67 14.91 21.89
N ARG A 224 1.45 14.89 21.33
CA ARG A 224 0.87 16.04 20.60
C ARG A 224 0.67 17.24 21.50
N PHE A 225 0.03 17.04 22.65
CA PHE A 225 -0.27 18.11 23.60
C PHE A 225 1.02 18.68 24.22
N ALA A 226 2.03 17.84 24.44
CA ALA A 226 3.32 18.26 24.97
C ALA A 226 4.11 19.17 24.01
N LEU A 227 3.95 19.02 22.70
CA LEU A 227 4.53 19.95 21.70
C LEU A 227 4.00 21.39 21.86
N TYR A 228 2.76 21.53 22.34
CA TYR A 228 2.12 22.82 22.66
C TYR A 228 2.36 23.24 24.12
N ARG A 229 3.31 22.59 24.81
CA ARG A 229 3.70 22.87 26.21
C ARG A 229 2.58 22.68 27.24
N LEU A 230 1.52 21.96 26.89
CA LEU A 230 0.46 21.61 27.83
C LEU A 230 0.92 20.48 28.78
N PRO A 231 0.62 20.54 30.08
CA PRO A 231 0.85 19.40 30.98
C PRO A 231 -0.03 18.24 30.54
N THR A 232 0.56 17.07 30.27
CA THR A 232 -0.15 15.97 29.61
C THR A 232 0.43 14.60 29.96
N ALA A 233 -0.43 13.57 29.96
CA ALA A 233 -0.07 12.19 30.23
C ALA A 233 -1.05 11.23 29.53
N THR A 234 -0.58 10.04 29.13
CA THR A 234 -1.45 8.96 28.66
C THR A 234 -1.61 7.89 29.73
N ILE A 235 -2.84 7.50 30.04
CA ILE A 235 -3.15 6.35 30.88
C ILE A 235 -3.50 5.17 29.96
N SER A 236 -2.82 4.05 30.14
CA SER A 236 -3.10 2.82 29.41
C SER A 236 -2.87 1.57 30.25
N ALA A 237 -3.37 0.42 29.79
CA ALA A 237 -2.99 -0.89 30.35
C ALA A 237 -1.75 -1.48 29.65
N TRP A 238 -0.99 -0.67 28.90
CA TRP A 238 0.15 -1.12 28.10
C TRP A 238 1.44 -0.53 28.65
N SER A 239 2.41 -1.39 28.97
CA SER A 239 3.75 -0.96 29.40
C SER A 239 4.50 -0.17 28.34
N SER A 240 4.21 -0.43 27.06
CA SER A 240 4.79 0.28 25.94
C SER A 240 3.82 0.36 24.75
N PRO A 241 4.05 1.27 23.80
CA PRO A 241 3.22 1.40 22.59
C PRO A 241 3.14 0.12 21.72
N THR A 242 4.07 -0.81 21.91
CA THR A 242 4.25 -2.07 21.17
C THR A 242 3.88 -3.31 21.99
N SER A 243 3.61 -3.20 23.30
CA SER A 243 3.30 -4.38 24.13
C SER A 243 1.97 -5.00 23.75
N TYR A 244 1.01 -4.19 23.28
CA TYR A 244 -0.25 -4.69 22.76
C TYR A 244 -0.14 -5.02 21.27
N SER A 245 0.05 -6.31 20.96
CA SER A 245 0.23 -6.81 19.59
C SER A 245 -0.94 -6.53 18.64
N LEU A 246 -2.14 -6.30 19.18
CA LEU A 246 -3.34 -6.04 18.39
C LEU A 246 -3.61 -4.56 18.12
N ARG A 247 -2.78 -3.63 18.61
CA ARG A 247 -3.01 -2.16 18.54
C ARG A 247 -3.33 -1.62 17.13
N ASN A 248 -2.83 -2.23 16.07
CA ASN A 248 -3.12 -1.85 14.68
C ASN A 248 -3.58 -3.06 13.85
N SER A 249 -4.35 -3.96 14.45
CA SER A 249 -4.76 -5.22 13.84
C SER A 249 -6.26 -5.28 13.57
N VAL A 250 -6.63 -5.97 12.49
CA VAL A 250 -8.03 -6.36 12.20
C VAL A 250 -8.58 -7.39 13.18
N LEU A 251 -7.69 -7.98 13.99
CA LEU A 251 -8.05 -8.94 15.03
C LEU A 251 -8.35 -8.26 16.38
N ASP A 252 -8.28 -6.93 16.46
CA ASP A 252 -8.65 -6.15 17.64
C ASP A 252 -10.14 -5.79 17.59
N GLY A 253 -11.00 -6.76 17.88
CA GLY A 253 -12.42 -6.58 18.16
C GLY A 253 -13.39 -6.81 17.00
N GLY A 254 -14.64 -7.06 17.38
CA GLY A 254 -15.88 -7.16 16.63
C GLY A 254 -17.03 -7.23 17.67
N PRO A 255 -18.31 -6.98 17.33
CA PRO A 255 -19.37 -6.84 18.34
C PRO A 255 -19.56 -8.11 19.18
N LEU A 256 -19.94 -8.00 20.48
CA LEU A 256 -20.16 -9.16 21.38
C LEU A 256 -21.17 -10.17 20.80
N TYR A 257 -22.13 -9.66 20.03
CA TYR A 257 -23.18 -10.42 19.39
C TYR A 257 -23.05 -10.37 17.87
N SER A 258 -22.91 -11.56 17.26
CA SER A 258 -23.08 -11.72 15.81
C SER A 258 -24.42 -12.39 15.54
N SER A 259 -25.24 -11.84 14.63
CA SER A 259 -26.51 -12.48 14.22
C SER A 259 -26.35 -13.88 13.60
N ARG A 260 -25.11 -14.36 13.38
CA ARG A 260 -24.80 -15.68 12.83
C ARG A 260 -24.64 -16.79 13.88
N SER A 261 -24.49 -16.44 15.16
CA SER A 261 -24.27 -17.38 16.26
C SER A 261 -25.47 -17.34 17.19
N GLN A 262 -26.42 -18.26 17.01
CA GLN A 262 -27.69 -18.24 17.76
C GLN A 262 -27.60 -18.72 19.22
N ASP A 263 -26.47 -19.26 19.69
CA ASP A 263 -26.47 -20.00 20.97
C ASP A 263 -25.48 -19.55 22.07
N GLU A 264 -24.47 -18.70 21.87
CA GLU A 264 -23.64 -18.17 22.97
C GLU A 264 -22.90 -16.87 22.52
N PRO A 265 -22.70 -15.86 23.40
CA PRO A 265 -21.87 -14.70 23.10
C PRO A 265 -20.40 -15.14 22.90
N HIS A 266 -19.80 -14.81 21.75
CA HIS A 266 -18.43 -15.22 21.42
C HIS A 266 -17.33 -14.38 22.10
N GLY A 267 -17.71 -13.43 22.96
CA GLY A 267 -16.80 -12.39 23.46
C GLY A 267 -16.38 -11.42 22.34
N PHE A 268 -15.73 -10.30 22.71
CA PHE A 268 -15.06 -9.49 21.69
C PHE A 268 -13.95 -10.32 21.05
N TRP A 269 -13.68 -10.13 19.76
CA TRP A 269 -12.50 -10.71 19.11
C TRP A 269 -11.23 -10.08 19.72
N GLY A 270 -10.71 -10.60 20.82
CA GLY A 270 -9.58 -10.03 21.54
C GLY A 270 -9.73 -10.09 23.06
N PRO A 271 -8.69 -9.70 23.81
CA PRO A 271 -8.63 -9.90 25.27
C PRO A 271 -9.43 -8.88 26.09
N VAL A 272 -10.38 -8.16 25.47
CA VAL A 272 -11.09 -7.05 26.13
C VAL A 272 -12.13 -7.59 27.11
N GLN A 273 -12.09 -7.07 28.33
CA GLN A 273 -12.98 -7.45 29.43
C GLN A 273 -13.79 -6.24 29.88
N PRO A 274 -15.14 -6.26 29.80
CA PRO A 274 -15.99 -5.17 30.26
C PRO A 274 -15.80 -4.79 31.73
N GLU A 275 -15.51 -5.78 32.59
CA GLU A 275 -15.20 -5.55 34.00
C GLU A 275 -13.99 -4.62 34.18
N VAL A 276 -12.94 -4.81 33.36
CA VAL A 276 -11.73 -3.97 33.39
C VAL A 276 -12.03 -2.55 32.93
N VAL A 277 -12.84 -2.39 31.86
CA VAL A 277 -13.29 -1.08 31.38
C VAL A 277 -14.08 -0.34 32.48
N ALA A 278 -15.05 -1.02 33.09
CA ALA A 278 -15.86 -0.45 34.17
C ALA A 278 -15.01 -0.09 35.39
N ARG A 279 -14.05 -0.97 35.76
CA ARG A 279 -13.10 -0.73 36.85
C ARG A 279 -12.22 0.49 36.57
N ASN A 280 -11.63 0.58 35.39
CA ASN A 280 -10.74 1.69 35.02
C ASN A 280 -11.50 3.02 34.94
N ALA A 281 -12.76 3.02 34.49
CA ALA A 281 -13.63 4.19 34.57
C ALA A 281 -13.85 4.64 36.03
N LYS A 282 -14.11 3.71 36.96
CA LYS A 282 -14.25 4.03 38.40
C LYS A 282 -12.96 4.60 38.98
N VAL A 283 -11.82 3.95 38.74
CA VAL A 283 -10.51 4.40 39.23
C VAL A 283 -10.17 5.82 38.77
N ILE A 284 -10.35 6.12 37.48
CA ILE A 284 -10.05 7.45 36.94
C ILE A 284 -11.03 8.49 37.47
N THR A 285 -12.32 8.16 37.56
CA THR A 285 -13.35 9.06 38.11
C THR A 285 -13.10 9.36 39.58
N GLU A 286 -12.79 8.35 40.39
CA GLU A 286 -12.45 8.47 41.81
C GLU A 286 -11.24 9.41 42.00
N ALA A 287 -10.17 9.18 41.24
CA ALA A 287 -8.96 10.00 41.29
C ALA A 287 -9.23 11.47 40.93
N LEU A 288 -10.05 11.72 39.90
CA LEU A 288 -10.45 13.07 39.49
C LEU A 288 -11.39 13.72 40.50
N ALA A 289 -12.43 13.02 40.96
CA ALA A 289 -13.40 13.55 41.90
C ALA A 289 -12.73 14.00 43.20
N ARG A 290 -11.74 13.21 43.69
CA ARG A 290 -10.97 13.57 44.89
C ARG A 290 -10.23 14.91 44.75
N LEU A 291 -9.71 15.20 43.56
CA LEU A 291 -9.05 16.48 43.26
C LEU A 291 -10.05 17.61 42.98
N ILE A 292 -11.13 17.33 42.24
CA ILE A 292 -12.12 18.32 41.84
C ILE A 292 -12.87 18.91 43.04
N PHE A 293 -13.19 18.05 44.02
CA PHE A 293 -13.89 18.43 45.25
C PHE A 293 -12.98 18.58 46.47
N ASN A 294 -11.65 18.45 46.29
CA ASN A 294 -10.63 18.58 47.33
C ASN A 294 -10.89 17.76 48.61
N THR A 295 -11.42 16.54 48.43
CA THR A 295 -11.86 15.65 49.52
C THR A 295 -10.78 15.41 50.58
N SER A 296 -9.51 15.31 50.17
CA SER A 296 -8.37 15.07 51.05
C SER A 296 -8.17 16.14 52.13
N THR A 297 -8.64 17.36 51.89
CA THR A 297 -8.54 18.47 52.86
C THR A 297 -9.78 18.61 53.74
N VAL A 298 -10.92 18.07 53.29
CA VAL A 298 -12.23 18.25 53.94
C VAL A 298 -12.48 17.14 54.97
N ASP A 299 -12.05 15.91 54.70
CA ASP A 299 -12.18 14.78 55.64
C ASP A 299 -11.02 13.77 55.48
N PRO A 300 -10.10 13.65 56.46
CA PRO A 300 -9.00 12.68 56.43
C PRO A 300 -9.46 11.21 56.43
N THR A 301 -10.67 10.92 56.91
CA THR A 301 -11.20 9.54 56.96
C THR A 301 -11.69 9.04 55.61
N ALA A 302 -11.95 9.96 54.66
CA ALA A 302 -12.36 9.65 53.28
C ALA A 302 -11.27 8.97 52.44
N LEU A 303 -10.04 8.85 52.95
CA LEU A 303 -8.94 8.10 52.30
C LEU A 303 -9.18 6.59 52.31
N ASN A 304 -10.02 6.08 53.22
CA ASN A 304 -10.20 4.64 53.44
C ASN A 304 -11.45 4.06 52.75
N SER A 305 -12.30 4.89 52.16
CA SER A 305 -13.53 4.47 51.50
C SER A 305 -13.63 5.06 50.09
N PRO A 306 -14.12 4.29 49.09
CA PRO A 306 -14.36 4.81 47.75
C PRO A 306 -15.45 5.89 47.78
N PHE A 307 -15.21 6.99 47.07
CA PHE A 307 -16.19 8.05 46.86
C PHE A 307 -17.19 7.69 45.74
N ILE A 308 -16.71 6.97 44.72
CA ILE A 308 -17.51 6.39 43.65
C ILE A 308 -18.03 5.01 44.08
N ASP A 309 -19.34 4.84 44.10
CA ASP A 309 -19.95 3.55 44.41
C ASP A 309 -19.65 2.53 43.30
N PRO A 310 -19.24 1.28 43.63
CA PRO A 310 -18.98 0.25 42.64
C PRO A 310 -20.12 -0.02 41.66
N SER A 311 -21.38 0.22 42.06
CA SER A 311 -22.58 0.07 41.24
C SER A 311 -22.74 1.14 40.16
N TRP A 312 -21.99 2.26 40.23
CA TRP A 312 -22.13 3.34 39.27
C TRP A 312 -21.65 2.94 37.88
N SER A 313 -20.60 2.13 37.76
CA SER A 313 -20.15 1.56 36.48
C SER A 313 -19.98 0.05 36.63
N THR A 314 -20.69 -0.67 35.78
CA THR A 314 -20.81 -2.13 35.83
C THR A 314 -20.23 -2.76 34.57
N ASP A 315 -19.91 -4.05 34.63
CA ASP A 315 -19.55 -4.85 33.47
C ASP A 315 -20.59 -4.72 32.34
N SER A 316 -21.87 -4.67 32.70
CA SER A 316 -23.00 -4.57 31.78
C SER A 316 -23.05 -3.21 31.07
N SER A 317 -22.82 -2.10 31.80
CA SER A 317 -22.81 -0.77 31.19
C SER A 317 -21.60 -0.57 30.28
N ALA A 318 -20.44 -1.06 30.72
CA ALA A 318 -19.23 -1.06 29.90
C ALA A 318 -19.37 -1.95 28.65
N ALA A 319 -19.97 -3.14 28.78
CA ALA A 319 -20.24 -4.03 27.66
C ALA A 319 -21.15 -3.38 26.62
N ALA A 320 -22.23 -2.71 27.05
CA ALA A 320 -23.14 -2.01 26.15
C ALA A 320 -22.44 -0.88 25.36
N LEU A 321 -21.56 -0.10 26.01
CA LEU A 321 -20.76 0.93 25.33
C LEU A 321 -19.75 0.32 24.37
N MET A 322 -19.08 -0.75 24.78
CA MET A 322 -18.12 -1.45 23.93
C MET A 322 -18.80 -2.07 22.70
N ASP A 323 -20.00 -2.63 22.85
CA ASP A 323 -20.83 -3.09 21.74
C ASP A 323 -21.19 -1.94 20.81
N LEU A 324 -21.66 -0.82 21.37
CA LEU A 324 -21.96 0.37 20.58
C LEU A 324 -20.78 0.80 19.70
N LEU A 325 -19.58 0.83 20.29
CA LEU A 325 -18.36 1.26 19.62
C LEU A 325 -17.80 0.22 18.64
N THR A 326 -18.16 -1.06 18.78
CA THR A 326 -17.66 -2.16 17.92
C THR A 326 -18.70 -2.75 16.99
N LEU A 327 -19.92 -2.18 16.94
CA LEU A 327 -20.97 -2.54 15.97
C LEU A 327 -20.52 -2.39 14.51
N GLN A 328 -19.70 -1.38 14.23
CA GLN A 328 -19.17 -1.11 12.90
C GLN A 328 -17.65 -0.87 12.93
N PRO A 329 -16.92 -1.19 11.85
CA PRO A 329 -15.51 -0.84 11.74
C PRO A 329 -15.33 0.69 11.78
N ARG A 330 -14.27 1.14 12.43
CA ARG A 330 -14.02 2.56 12.77
C ARG A 330 -12.80 3.12 12.06
N SER A 331 -12.53 2.67 10.84
CA SER A 331 -11.46 3.24 10.03
C SER A 331 -11.83 4.65 9.57
N ILE A 332 -10.83 5.53 9.40
CA ILE A 332 -11.05 6.91 8.96
C ILE A 332 -11.78 6.96 7.61
N GLN A 333 -11.44 6.07 6.69
CA GLN A 333 -12.09 5.99 5.37
C GLN A 333 -13.60 5.77 5.49
N LEU A 334 -14.02 4.92 6.43
CA LEU A 334 -15.44 4.62 6.64
C LEU A 334 -16.14 5.74 7.39
N LEU A 335 -15.50 6.28 8.43
CA LEU A 335 -16.08 7.35 9.24
C LEU A 335 -16.23 8.68 8.46
N SER A 336 -15.39 8.89 7.44
CA SER A 336 -15.47 10.05 6.54
C SER A 336 -16.28 9.77 5.26
N ALA A 337 -16.73 8.53 5.01
CA ALA A 337 -17.46 8.20 3.80
C ALA A 337 -18.88 8.81 3.83
N PRO A 338 -19.34 9.46 2.75
CA PRO A 338 -20.71 9.95 2.66
C PRO A 338 -21.70 8.80 2.78
N PRO A 339 -22.87 9.00 3.41
CA PRO A 339 -23.85 7.94 3.62
C PRO A 339 -24.24 7.33 2.27
N SER A 340 -23.99 6.02 2.11
CA SER A 340 -24.30 5.31 0.87
C SER A 340 -25.81 5.29 0.65
N ARG A 341 -26.27 5.78 -0.51
CA ARG A 341 -27.67 5.65 -0.99
C ARG A 341 -27.99 4.21 -1.45
N SER A 342 -27.60 3.17 -0.71
CA SER A 342 -27.91 1.78 -1.07
C SER A 342 -29.17 1.28 -0.36
N SER A 343 -30.15 0.89 -1.16
CA SER A 343 -31.50 0.41 -0.86
C SER A 343 -31.56 -1.00 -0.24
N SER A 344 -30.84 -1.28 0.85
CA SER A 344 -31.06 -2.51 1.63
C SER A 344 -31.60 -2.18 3.03
N LYS A 345 -32.80 -2.70 3.33
CA LYS A 345 -33.59 -2.45 4.55
C LYS A 345 -33.00 -3.06 5.84
N THR A 346 -31.68 -3.21 5.95
CA THR A 346 -31.04 -3.89 7.10
C THR A 346 -29.80 -3.20 7.66
N SER A 347 -29.48 -1.96 7.28
CA SER A 347 -28.46 -1.16 7.97
C SER A 347 -29.09 0.02 8.71
N PHE A 348 -29.61 -0.24 9.90
CA PHE A 348 -29.78 0.84 10.88
C PHE A 348 -28.37 1.35 11.20
N ILE A 349 -28.13 2.65 10.99
CA ILE A 349 -26.87 3.38 11.25
C ILE A 349 -25.91 3.35 10.03
N GLY A 350 -25.97 4.38 9.18
CA GLY A 350 -25.00 4.62 8.11
C GLY A 350 -23.61 5.02 8.65
N SER A 351 -22.62 5.19 7.76
CA SER A 351 -21.21 5.47 8.08
C SER A 351 -20.93 6.72 8.96
N ASN A 352 -21.79 7.74 8.91
CA ASN A 352 -21.76 8.90 9.83
C ASN A 352 -22.43 8.64 11.19
N GLY A 353 -22.96 7.44 11.38
CA GLY A 353 -23.80 7.10 12.50
C GLY A 353 -23.06 7.07 13.82
N LEU A 354 -21.85 6.50 13.87
CA LEU A 354 -21.08 6.44 15.12
C LEU A 354 -20.81 7.83 15.69
N ILE A 355 -20.30 8.76 14.87
CA ILE A 355 -19.99 10.14 15.32
C ILE A 355 -21.25 10.84 15.80
N SER A 356 -22.37 10.70 15.08
CA SER A 356 -23.65 11.27 15.51
C SER A 356 -24.19 10.64 16.79
N THR A 357 -23.99 9.33 16.99
CA THR A 357 -24.40 8.64 18.21
C THR A 357 -23.53 9.06 19.39
N LEU A 358 -22.22 9.21 19.20
CA LEU A 358 -21.31 9.72 20.22
C LEU A 358 -21.66 11.17 20.61
N GLU A 359 -21.93 12.02 19.61
CA GLU A 359 -22.39 13.40 19.84
C GLU A 359 -23.70 13.42 20.65
N GLN A 360 -24.69 12.63 20.24
CA GLN A 360 -25.98 12.55 20.93
C GLN A 360 -25.83 12.01 22.35
N TYR A 361 -25.01 10.98 22.53
CA TYR A 361 -24.71 10.41 23.84
C TYR A 361 -24.02 11.44 24.74
N MET A 362 -22.99 12.15 24.25
CA MET A 362 -22.35 13.22 25.00
C MET A 362 -23.32 14.36 25.34
N ARG A 363 -24.21 14.77 24.43
CA ARG A 363 -25.25 15.79 24.70
C ARG A 363 -26.25 15.37 25.76
N SER A 364 -26.50 14.07 25.90
CA SER A 364 -27.36 13.57 26.97
C SER A 364 -26.71 13.67 28.35
N LEU A 365 -25.38 13.75 28.40
CA LEU A 365 -24.59 13.78 29.63
C LEU A 365 -24.09 15.18 29.99
N LEU A 366 -23.76 16.00 29.00
CA LEU A 366 -23.02 17.25 29.14
C LEU A 366 -23.86 18.45 28.64
N PRO A 367 -23.76 19.61 29.30
CA PRO A 367 -24.56 20.79 28.97
C PRO A 367 -24.17 21.45 27.64
N ASP A 368 -22.88 21.44 27.28
CA ASP A 368 -22.36 22.06 26.05
C ASP A 368 -21.51 21.03 25.29
N VAL A 369 -21.90 20.74 24.05
CA VAL A 369 -21.21 19.80 23.16
C VAL A 369 -21.13 20.39 21.76
N ARG A 370 -19.89 20.54 21.27
CA ARG A 370 -19.55 21.14 19.99
C ARG A 370 -18.81 20.13 19.10
N LEU A 371 -19.21 20.05 17.84
CA LEU A 371 -18.45 19.38 16.80
C LEU A 371 -17.52 20.35 16.09
N THR A 372 -16.26 19.96 15.89
CA THR A 372 -15.31 20.68 15.04
C THR A 372 -14.89 19.79 13.88
N LYS A 373 -14.93 20.32 12.67
CA LYS A 373 -14.59 19.59 11.45
C LYS A 373 -13.31 20.15 10.85
N HIS A 374 -12.39 19.26 10.54
CA HIS A 374 -11.05 19.58 10.06
C HIS A 374 -10.79 18.86 8.74
N ARG A 375 -10.16 19.53 7.77
CA ARG A 375 -9.72 18.85 6.55
C ARG A 375 -8.48 18.01 6.84
N PHE A 376 -8.43 16.82 6.23
CA PHE A 376 -7.27 15.94 6.33
C PHE A 376 -6.01 16.62 5.76
N ALA A 377 -6.06 17.09 4.51
CA ALA A 377 -4.98 17.87 3.88
C ALA A 377 -5.14 19.38 4.13
N LYS A 378 -4.06 20.08 4.49
CA LYS A 378 -4.03 21.55 4.48
C LYS A 378 -4.11 22.04 3.04
N MET A 379 -4.97 23.03 2.75
CA MET A 379 -4.84 23.77 1.50
C MET A 379 -3.57 24.61 1.59
N LEU A 380 -2.61 24.37 0.71
CA LEU A 380 -1.65 25.41 0.33
C LEU A 380 -2.49 26.57 -0.20
N SER A 381 -2.41 27.73 0.45
CA SER A 381 -3.12 28.93 0.02
C SER A 381 -2.65 29.33 -1.37
N THR A 382 -3.34 28.86 -2.41
CA THR A 382 -3.23 29.41 -3.75
C THR A 382 -4.04 30.69 -3.82
N THR A 383 -3.53 31.77 -3.23
CA THR A 383 -3.95 33.11 -3.59
C THR A 383 -3.00 33.61 -4.67
N LYS A 384 -3.43 33.51 -5.92
CA LYS A 384 -2.84 34.30 -7.02
C LYS A 384 -3.20 35.77 -6.76
N GLN A 385 -2.34 36.51 -6.04
CA GLN A 385 -2.17 37.96 -6.18
C GLN A 385 -0.92 38.41 -5.37
N ASP A 386 -0.05 39.15 -6.06
CA ASP A 386 1.13 39.88 -5.60
C ASP A 386 2.40 39.12 -5.16
N LEU A 387 3.08 38.58 -6.17
CA LEU A 387 4.54 38.39 -6.19
C LEU A 387 5.25 39.76 -6.21
N LYS A 388 5.39 40.41 -5.05
CA LYS A 388 6.46 41.41 -4.82
C LYS A 388 6.75 41.81 -3.36
N SER A 389 6.15 41.18 -2.36
CA SER A 389 6.46 41.47 -0.94
C SER A 389 6.88 40.25 -0.10
N SER A 390 7.26 39.14 -0.73
CA SER A 390 7.61 37.91 0.00
C SER A 390 9.10 37.74 0.36
N GLN A 391 9.95 38.73 0.05
CA GLN A 391 11.37 38.70 0.45
C GLN A 391 11.70 39.54 1.70
N GLN A 392 10.73 40.25 2.29
CA GLN A 392 10.95 40.98 3.55
C GLN A 392 10.20 40.40 4.76
N GLN A 393 9.24 39.50 4.58
CA GLN A 393 8.58 38.82 5.71
C GLN A 393 9.36 37.60 6.25
N GLN A 394 10.26 37.00 5.47
CA GLN A 394 11.10 35.88 5.95
C GLN A 394 12.29 36.31 6.82
N GLN A 395 12.58 37.61 6.94
CA GLN A 395 13.61 38.13 7.86
C GLN A 395 13.05 38.85 9.10
N GLN A 396 11.72 38.98 9.25
CA GLN A 396 11.10 39.61 10.42
C GLN A 396 10.34 38.65 11.36
N GLU A 397 10.17 37.37 10.99
CA GLU A 397 9.70 36.32 11.92
C GLU A 397 10.83 35.69 12.75
N ALA A 398 12.09 36.03 12.46
CA ALA A 398 13.24 35.59 13.25
C ALA A 398 13.44 36.38 14.57
N ALA A 399 12.54 37.31 14.90
CA ALA A 399 12.70 38.23 16.03
C ALA A 399 11.55 38.23 17.06
N SER A 400 10.69 37.20 17.09
CA SER A 400 9.83 36.94 18.25
C SER A 400 10.12 35.57 18.84
N ALA A 401 10.65 35.56 20.05
CA ALA A 401 10.92 34.35 20.82
C ALA A 401 9.60 33.69 21.23
N ASN A 402 9.03 32.83 20.36
CA ASN A 402 8.07 31.76 20.67
C ASN A 402 7.80 30.93 19.39
N SER A 403 8.80 30.15 18.97
CA SER A 403 8.75 29.32 17.76
C SER A 403 7.75 28.14 17.89
N MET A 404 6.83 28.01 16.92
CA MET A 404 5.94 26.85 16.78
C MET A 404 6.69 25.50 16.67
N PRO A 405 6.08 24.38 17.09
CA PRO A 405 6.64 23.04 16.90
C PRO A 405 6.62 22.53 15.43
N THR A 406 6.06 23.29 14.49
CA THR A 406 5.82 22.92 13.08
C THR A 406 7.09 22.61 12.27
N LEU A 407 8.27 23.03 12.75
CA LEU A 407 9.55 22.77 12.11
C LEU A 407 10.16 21.39 12.49
N SER A 408 9.64 20.74 13.54
CA SER A 408 10.09 19.41 13.95
C SER A 408 9.50 18.32 13.05
N ALA A 409 10.20 17.18 12.90
CA ALA A 409 9.67 16.04 12.17
C ALA A 409 8.36 15.53 12.80
N ALA A 410 8.29 15.53 14.13
CA ALA A 410 7.08 15.25 14.92
C ALA A 410 5.90 16.20 14.58
N GLY A 411 6.19 17.43 14.17
CA GLY A 411 5.21 18.46 13.81
C GLY A 411 4.71 18.38 12.36
N LYS A 412 5.24 17.50 11.51
CA LYS A 412 4.81 17.38 10.10
C LYS A 412 3.43 16.71 9.96
N ASP A 413 2.74 17.00 8.85
CA ASP A 413 1.49 16.32 8.50
C ASP A 413 1.80 14.94 7.88
N PRO A 414 0.98 13.91 8.13
CA PRO A 414 1.16 12.59 7.52
C PRO A 414 0.77 12.57 6.05
N GLU A 415 1.67 12.02 5.23
CA GLU A 415 1.48 11.79 3.80
C GLU A 415 0.74 10.46 3.58
N VAL A 416 -0.56 10.44 3.88
CA VAL A 416 -1.42 9.27 3.71
C VAL A 416 -2.48 9.55 2.65
N VAL A 417 -2.55 8.69 1.64
CA VAL A 417 -3.63 8.68 0.65
C VAL A 417 -4.60 7.55 1.01
N PHE A 418 -5.87 7.90 1.19
CA PHE A 418 -6.91 6.92 1.43
C PHE A 418 -7.59 6.53 0.13
N TYR A 419 -7.96 5.27 0.02
CA TYR A 419 -8.67 4.73 -1.13
C TYR A 419 -10.11 4.42 -0.76
N SER A 420 -11.00 4.58 -1.74
CA SER A 420 -12.40 4.18 -1.60
C SER A 420 -12.47 2.68 -1.37
N GLY A 421 -13.33 2.28 -0.43
CA GLY A 421 -13.56 0.86 -0.17
C GLY A 421 -14.10 0.18 -1.42
N VAL A 422 -13.41 -0.87 -1.88
CA VAL A 422 -13.97 -1.78 -2.88
C VAL A 422 -15.08 -2.56 -2.17
N THR A 423 -16.31 -2.46 -2.65
CA THR A 423 -17.44 -3.18 -2.05
C THR A 423 -17.13 -4.68 -1.97
N PRO A 424 -17.58 -5.39 -0.92
CA PRO A 424 -17.35 -6.83 -0.83
C PRO A 424 -17.97 -7.50 -2.05
N ARG A 425 -17.10 -7.99 -2.94
CA ARG A 425 -17.51 -8.63 -4.20
C ARG A 425 -17.41 -10.14 -4.08
N LYS A 426 -18.22 -10.81 -4.90
CA LYS A 426 -18.31 -12.27 -4.94
C LYS A 426 -16.94 -12.83 -5.32
N ILE A 427 -16.36 -13.61 -4.41
CA ILE A 427 -15.24 -14.50 -4.76
C ILE A 427 -15.87 -15.69 -5.47
N THR A 428 -15.61 -15.82 -6.77
CA THR A 428 -16.07 -16.97 -7.54
C THR A 428 -15.03 -18.06 -7.42
N VAL A 429 -15.39 -19.16 -6.76
CA VAL A 429 -14.51 -20.32 -6.63
C VAL A 429 -14.89 -21.33 -7.70
N TYR A 430 -14.01 -21.53 -8.66
CA TYR A 430 -14.14 -22.56 -9.68
C TYR A 430 -13.51 -23.86 -9.20
N ARG A 431 -14.21 -24.97 -9.44
CA ARG A 431 -13.68 -26.32 -9.27
C ARG A 431 -12.87 -26.66 -10.52
N LEU A 432 -11.61 -27.07 -10.36
CA LEU A 432 -10.74 -27.39 -11.49
C LEU A 432 -11.03 -28.81 -12.01
N LYS A 433 -10.97 -28.98 -13.34
CA LYS A 433 -11.08 -30.28 -13.98
C LYS A 433 -10.01 -31.23 -13.43
N SER A 434 -10.40 -32.45 -13.08
CA SER A 434 -9.47 -33.50 -12.65
C SER A 434 -8.75 -34.08 -13.87
N SER A 435 -7.55 -34.62 -13.69
CA SER A 435 -6.91 -35.49 -14.69
C SER A 435 -7.77 -36.73 -15.01
N VAL A 436 -8.68 -37.11 -14.12
CA VAL A 436 -9.69 -38.15 -14.36
C VAL A 436 -10.69 -37.74 -15.45
N PHE A 437 -10.98 -36.45 -15.61
CA PHE A 437 -11.85 -35.97 -16.69
C PHE A 437 -11.21 -36.23 -18.06
N ASP A 438 -9.91 -35.96 -18.19
CA ASP A 438 -9.19 -36.20 -19.44
C ASP A 438 -9.09 -37.69 -19.77
N LEU A 439 -8.95 -38.56 -18.75
CA LEU A 439 -9.01 -40.02 -18.93
C LEU A 439 -10.39 -40.47 -19.43
N VAL A 440 -11.46 -39.94 -18.87
CA VAL A 440 -12.83 -40.25 -19.30
C VAL A 440 -13.08 -39.73 -20.72
N MET A 441 -12.62 -38.52 -21.04
CA MET A 441 -12.69 -37.98 -22.40
C MET A 441 -11.86 -38.80 -23.39
N ALA A 442 -10.65 -39.23 -23.01
CA ALA A 442 -9.82 -40.12 -23.84
C ALA A 442 -10.50 -41.47 -24.07
N PHE A 443 -11.20 -42.02 -23.07
CA PHE A 443 -12.00 -43.23 -23.23
C PHE A 443 -13.16 -43.01 -24.20
N PHE A 444 -13.90 -41.90 -24.10
CA PHE A 444 -14.98 -41.58 -25.03
C PHE A 444 -14.49 -41.35 -26.46
N VAL A 445 -13.40 -40.59 -26.63
CA VAL A 445 -12.77 -40.36 -27.94
C VAL A 445 -12.23 -41.67 -28.51
N GLY A 446 -11.55 -42.48 -27.70
CA GLY A 446 -11.06 -43.80 -28.12
C GLY A 446 -12.19 -44.75 -28.50
N SER A 447 -13.27 -44.81 -27.73
CA SER A 447 -14.46 -45.60 -28.07
C SER A 447 -15.14 -45.07 -29.32
N TYR A 448 -15.21 -43.75 -29.52
CA TYR A 448 -15.78 -43.14 -30.71
C TYR A 448 -14.93 -43.50 -31.95
N LEU A 449 -13.62 -43.31 -31.88
CA LEU A 449 -12.69 -43.67 -32.95
C LEU A 449 -12.70 -45.17 -33.24
N TYR A 450 -12.84 -46.02 -32.22
CA TYR A 450 -12.99 -47.46 -32.40
C TYR A 450 -14.30 -47.82 -33.12
N CYS A 451 -15.43 -47.24 -32.70
CA CYS A 451 -16.71 -47.42 -33.39
C CYS A 451 -16.65 -46.91 -34.83
N LEU A 452 -15.97 -45.79 -35.06
CA LEU A 452 -15.77 -45.17 -36.37
C LEU A 452 -14.84 -46.00 -37.26
N HIS A 453 -13.80 -46.59 -36.68
CA HIS A 453 -12.93 -47.58 -37.34
C HIS A 453 -13.72 -48.83 -37.72
N MET A 454 -14.52 -49.38 -36.82
CA MET A 454 -15.39 -50.52 -37.12
C MET A 454 -16.39 -50.20 -38.24
N THR A 455 -16.98 -48.99 -38.25
CA THR A 455 -17.87 -48.58 -39.34
C THR A 455 -17.13 -48.36 -40.65
N PHE A 456 -15.88 -47.88 -40.61
CA PHE A 456 -15.05 -47.76 -41.80
C PHE A 456 -14.50 -49.08 -42.29
N GLU A 457 -14.08 -50.04 -41.46
CA GLU A 457 -13.70 -51.39 -41.91
C GLU A 457 -14.89 -52.09 -42.57
N ILE A 458 -16.07 -52.04 -41.93
CA ILE A 458 -17.31 -52.59 -42.50
C ILE A 458 -17.65 -51.88 -43.83
N ARG A 459 -17.45 -50.56 -43.93
CA ARG A 459 -17.64 -49.83 -45.19
C ARG A 459 -16.54 -50.10 -46.21
N ILE A 460 -15.28 -50.30 -45.81
CA ILE A 460 -14.11 -50.54 -46.66
C ILE A 460 -14.16 -51.95 -47.25
N GLU A 461 -14.65 -52.97 -46.55
CA GLU A 461 -15.00 -54.25 -47.19
C GLU A 461 -16.07 -54.08 -48.28
N LEU A 462 -17.04 -53.18 -48.07
CA LEU A 462 -18.06 -52.81 -49.06
C LEU A 462 -17.53 -51.86 -50.16
N TYR A 463 -16.49 -51.05 -49.89
CA TYR A 463 -15.92 -50.03 -50.78
C TYR A 463 -14.73 -50.54 -51.60
N ILE A 464 -13.93 -51.50 -51.12
CA ILE A 464 -12.89 -52.21 -51.88
C ILE A 464 -13.54 -53.01 -53.03
N LEU A 465 -14.79 -53.44 -52.86
CA LEU A 465 -15.62 -53.98 -53.94
C LEU A 465 -16.14 -52.91 -54.92
N GLY A 466 -16.06 -51.62 -54.57
CA GLY A 466 -16.64 -50.49 -55.32
C GLY A 466 -15.66 -49.48 -55.92
N LEU A 467 -14.38 -49.46 -55.53
CA LEU A 467 -13.43 -48.42 -55.93
C LEU A 467 -12.09 -48.97 -56.42
N LEU A 468 -12.17 -49.63 -57.57
CA LEU A 468 -11.17 -49.58 -58.64
C LEU A 468 -11.28 -48.27 -59.46
N SER A 469 -11.66 -47.14 -58.85
CA SER A 469 -12.01 -45.94 -59.62
C SER A 469 -11.74 -44.65 -58.85
N ASP A 470 -10.46 -44.23 -58.86
CA ASP A 470 -10.07 -42.82 -58.90
C ASP A 470 -10.44 -41.94 -57.69
N CYS A 471 -9.76 -40.88 -57.30
CA CYS A 471 -8.36 -40.49 -57.36
C CYS A 471 -8.20 -39.41 -56.27
N SER A 472 -6.95 -39.09 -55.97
CA SER A 472 -6.42 -38.25 -54.90
C SER A 472 -6.92 -36.80 -54.82
N MET A 473 -6.98 -36.26 -53.59
CA MET A 473 -6.76 -34.84 -53.31
C MET A 473 -5.63 -34.67 -52.29
N SER A 474 -4.56 -34.01 -52.70
CA SER A 474 -3.45 -33.55 -51.86
C SER A 474 -3.17 -32.10 -52.25
N GLU A 475 -3.15 -31.20 -51.26
CA GLU A 475 -2.28 -30.01 -51.14
C GLU A 475 -2.93 -28.93 -50.25
N ILE A 476 -2.91 -29.15 -48.94
CA ILE A 476 -2.88 -28.07 -47.94
C ILE A 476 -1.82 -28.48 -46.92
N PRO A 477 -0.74 -27.71 -46.70
CA PRO A 477 0.28 -28.09 -45.74
C PRO A 477 -0.23 -27.95 -44.29
N ASN A 478 -0.08 -29.00 -43.49
CA ASN A 478 -0.55 -29.06 -42.09
C ASN A 478 0.41 -28.39 -41.08
N HIS A 479 1.24 -27.43 -41.49
CA HIS A 479 2.24 -26.79 -40.62
C HIS A 479 2.37 -25.28 -40.89
N LEU A 480 2.53 -24.48 -39.84
CA LEU A 480 2.50 -23.01 -39.86
C LEU A 480 3.51 -22.41 -40.86
N LYS A 481 4.70 -23.01 -40.95
CA LYS A 481 5.73 -22.65 -41.94
C LYS A 481 5.23 -22.79 -43.38
N GLY A 482 4.48 -23.85 -43.71
CA GLY A 482 3.92 -24.06 -45.04
C GLY A 482 2.82 -23.07 -45.39
N LEU A 483 2.03 -22.61 -44.40
CA LEU A 483 0.98 -21.61 -44.60
C LEU A 483 1.58 -20.22 -44.87
N LEU A 484 2.59 -19.81 -44.10
CA LEU A 484 3.23 -18.52 -44.29
C LEU A 484 4.08 -18.48 -45.59
N ARG A 485 4.78 -19.58 -45.90
CA ARG A 485 5.50 -19.70 -47.18
C ARG A 485 4.57 -19.69 -48.38
N PHE A 486 3.36 -20.25 -48.26
CA PHE A 486 2.32 -20.11 -49.26
C PHE A 486 1.90 -18.65 -49.44
N CYS A 487 1.69 -17.88 -48.37
CA CYS A 487 1.41 -16.44 -48.47
C CYS A 487 2.57 -15.64 -49.12
N ILE A 488 3.82 -15.97 -48.79
CA ILE A 488 5.01 -15.32 -49.35
C ILE A 488 5.24 -15.73 -50.83
N GLU A 489 5.05 -17.01 -51.19
CA GLU A 489 5.28 -17.53 -52.55
C GLU A 489 4.10 -17.27 -53.51
N ALA A 490 2.85 -17.20 -53.02
CA ALA A 490 1.65 -16.94 -53.83
C ALA A 490 1.68 -15.56 -54.52
N GLY A 491 2.41 -14.59 -53.98
CA GLY A 491 2.64 -13.28 -54.61
C GLY A 491 3.66 -13.27 -55.76
N SER A 492 4.45 -14.34 -55.93
CA SER A 492 5.55 -14.38 -56.92
C SER A 492 5.20 -15.05 -58.25
N ASN A 493 4.03 -15.70 -58.36
CA ASN A 493 3.62 -16.42 -59.58
C ASN A 493 2.38 -15.76 -60.23
N PRO A 494 2.51 -15.09 -61.40
CA PRO A 494 1.46 -14.26 -61.97
C PRO A 494 0.44 -15.04 -62.81
N SER A 495 0.14 -16.29 -62.47
CA SER A 495 -0.71 -17.17 -63.30
C SER A 495 -1.97 -17.62 -62.57
N GLY A 496 -2.87 -16.67 -62.32
CA GLY A 496 -4.24 -17.00 -61.93
C GLY A 496 -5.08 -15.81 -61.51
N GLY A 497 -5.62 -15.06 -62.47
CA GLY A 497 -6.95 -14.41 -62.48
C GLY A 497 -7.52 -13.62 -61.28
N ILE A 498 -6.77 -13.42 -60.21
CA ILE A 498 -7.16 -12.66 -59.02
C ILE A 498 -6.33 -11.37 -59.07
N GLU A 499 -6.95 -10.22 -58.75
CA GLU A 499 -6.23 -8.94 -58.64
C GLU A 499 -4.95 -9.14 -57.82
N PRO A 500 -3.81 -8.56 -58.24
CA PRO A 500 -2.55 -8.78 -57.53
C PRO A 500 -2.71 -8.33 -56.08
N MET A 501 -2.80 -9.30 -55.17
CA MET A 501 -2.70 -9.09 -53.73
C MET A 501 -1.28 -8.60 -53.44
N ASP A 502 -1.17 -7.63 -52.54
CA ASP A 502 0.11 -7.19 -52.01
C ASP A 502 0.58 -8.20 -50.94
N PRO A 503 1.58 -9.06 -51.24
CA PRO A 503 2.04 -10.09 -50.30
C PRO A 503 2.63 -9.51 -49.00
N GLU A 504 3.05 -8.24 -49.03
CA GLU A 504 3.60 -7.56 -47.86
C GLU A 504 2.49 -7.20 -46.86
N PHE A 505 1.30 -6.84 -47.35
CA PHE A 505 0.15 -6.50 -46.50
C PHE A 505 -0.37 -7.71 -45.69
N GLU A 506 -0.55 -8.87 -46.32
CA GLU A 506 -0.97 -10.09 -45.62
C GLU A 506 0.09 -10.58 -44.62
N THR A 507 1.37 -10.40 -44.95
CA THR A 507 2.47 -10.74 -44.04
C THR A 507 2.41 -9.88 -42.77
N ILE A 508 2.08 -8.58 -42.91
CA ILE A 508 1.90 -7.69 -41.76
C ILE A 508 0.69 -8.11 -40.93
N GLU A 509 -0.47 -8.38 -41.55
CA GLU A 509 -1.68 -8.82 -40.84
C GLU A 509 -1.44 -10.13 -40.06
N CYS A 510 -0.76 -11.11 -40.68
CA CYS A 510 -0.37 -12.35 -40.01
C CYS A 510 0.60 -12.11 -38.85
N LEU A 511 1.53 -11.16 -38.98
CA LEU A 511 2.47 -10.82 -37.91
C LEU A 511 1.77 -10.11 -36.76
N GLU A 512 0.80 -9.25 -37.02
CA GLU A 512 -0.04 -8.62 -35.99
C GLU A 512 -0.82 -9.67 -35.19
N ASP A 513 -1.47 -10.61 -35.87
CA ASP A 513 -2.16 -11.73 -35.21
C ASP A 513 -1.20 -12.59 -34.37
N LEU A 514 -0.01 -12.89 -34.89
CA LEU A 514 0.99 -13.66 -34.14
C LEU A 514 1.51 -12.89 -32.93
N ILE A 515 1.70 -11.58 -33.03
CA ILE A 515 2.09 -10.72 -31.91
C ILE A 515 1.01 -10.79 -30.82
N ASP A 516 -0.26 -10.63 -31.19
CA ASP A 516 -1.39 -10.69 -30.26
C ASP A 516 -1.51 -12.06 -29.59
N PHE A 517 -1.36 -13.16 -30.33
CA PHE A 517 -1.38 -14.50 -29.75
C PHE A 517 -0.20 -14.75 -28.80
N THR A 518 0.99 -14.26 -29.15
CA THR A 518 2.20 -14.50 -28.37
C THR A 518 2.35 -13.59 -27.15
N GLU A 519 1.38 -12.70 -26.89
CA GLU A 519 1.26 -12.03 -25.58
C GLU A 519 0.96 -13.03 -24.44
N ASP A 520 0.31 -14.17 -24.74
CA ASP A 520 0.14 -15.27 -23.79
C ASP A 520 1.37 -16.19 -23.81
N ILE A 521 2.05 -16.32 -22.66
CA ILE A 521 3.24 -17.16 -22.51
C ILE A 521 3.02 -18.62 -22.93
N ASN A 522 1.81 -19.17 -22.76
CA ASN A 522 1.51 -20.54 -23.18
C ASN A 522 1.38 -20.66 -24.70
N LEU A 523 0.88 -19.61 -25.37
CA LEU A 523 0.81 -19.55 -26.82
C LEU A 523 2.19 -19.26 -27.42
N ALA A 524 3.03 -18.47 -26.75
CA ALA A 524 4.45 -18.33 -27.10
C ALA A 524 5.20 -19.69 -27.00
N ASP A 525 4.93 -20.48 -25.97
CA ASP A 525 5.43 -21.86 -25.85
C ASP A 525 4.97 -22.75 -27.00
N ILE A 526 3.70 -22.66 -27.36
CA ILE A 526 3.14 -23.43 -28.49
C ILE A 526 3.78 -22.96 -29.80
N PHE A 527 3.93 -21.65 -30.00
CA PHE A 527 4.61 -21.05 -31.15
C PHE A 527 6.03 -21.62 -31.31
N LEU A 528 6.80 -21.71 -30.23
CA LEU A 528 8.13 -22.33 -30.26
C LEU A 528 8.07 -23.83 -30.58
N LYS A 529 7.08 -24.56 -30.06
CA LYS A 529 6.89 -26.01 -30.32
C LYS A 529 6.49 -26.33 -31.76
N ILE A 530 5.92 -25.38 -32.49
CA ILE A 530 5.50 -25.53 -33.89
C ILE A 530 6.49 -24.88 -34.88
N ASP A 531 7.77 -24.87 -34.53
CA ASP A 531 8.89 -24.33 -35.32
C ASP A 531 8.85 -22.79 -35.53
N GLY A 532 8.17 -22.05 -34.65
CA GLY A 532 8.10 -20.59 -34.71
C GLY A 532 9.45 -19.87 -34.58
N LEU A 533 10.45 -20.52 -33.98
CA LEU A 533 11.81 -19.98 -33.94
C LEU A 533 12.49 -19.96 -35.33
N GLU A 534 12.26 -21.01 -36.14
CA GLU A 534 12.78 -21.05 -37.51
C GLU A 534 12.10 -19.98 -38.38
N LEU A 535 10.81 -19.72 -38.12
CA LEU A 535 10.11 -18.59 -38.74
C LEU A 535 10.75 -17.24 -38.36
N LEU A 536 11.03 -17.02 -37.08
CA LEU A 536 11.73 -15.80 -36.62
C LEU A 536 13.11 -15.64 -37.29
N LYS A 537 13.86 -16.73 -37.45
CA LYS A 537 15.14 -16.71 -38.19
C LYS A 537 14.96 -16.31 -39.65
N GLU A 538 13.92 -16.81 -40.31
CA GLU A 538 13.66 -16.51 -41.72
C GLU A 538 13.24 -15.04 -41.90
N LEU A 539 12.33 -14.54 -41.05
CA LEU A 539 11.88 -13.14 -41.06
C LEU A 539 13.01 -12.14 -40.78
N LEU A 540 13.90 -12.46 -39.84
CA LEU A 540 15.05 -11.61 -39.51
C LEU A 540 16.22 -11.80 -40.50
N GLY A 541 16.34 -12.99 -41.09
CA GLY A 541 17.37 -13.31 -42.08
C GLY A 541 17.12 -12.66 -43.44
N ASN A 542 15.85 -12.47 -43.81
CA ASN A 542 15.41 -11.80 -45.04
C ASN A 542 14.60 -10.53 -44.70
N PRO A 543 15.24 -9.46 -44.20
CA PRO A 543 14.52 -8.30 -43.70
C PRO A 543 13.83 -7.52 -44.83
N SER A 544 12.52 -7.23 -44.68
CA SER A 544 11.84 -6.17 -45.42
C SER A 544 11.58 -4.97 -44.51
N ASP A 545 11.73 -3.75 -45.03
CA ASP A 545 11.51 -2.53 -44.25
C ASP A 545 10.06 -2.38 -43.78
N ASP A 546 9.10 -3.02 -44.45
CA ASP A 546 7.67 -2.89 -44.14
C ASP A 546 7.26 -3.69 -42.89
N TYR A 547 7.87 -4.86 -42.67
CA TYR A 547 7.51 -5.73 -41.55
C TYR A 547 8.60 -5.93 -40.48
N LEU A 548 9.80 -5.38 -40.65
CA LEU A 548 10.91 -5.63 -39.72
C LEU A 548 10.62 -5.16 -38.29
N SER A 549 9.89 -4.05 -38.12
CA SER A 549 9.42 -3.60 -36.81
C SER A 549 8.56 -4.67 -36.12
N TYR A 550 7.65 -5.29 -36.87
CA TYR A 550 6.75 -6.34 -36.40
C TYR A 550 7.49 -7.63 -36.07
N ALA A 551 8.45 -8.04 -36.91
CA ALA A 551 9.31 -9.19 -36.61
C ALA A 551 10.10 -9.00 -35.31
N GLY A 552 10.61 -7.78 -35.06
CA GLY A 552 11.27 -7.43 -33.79
C GLY A 552 10.32 -7.42 -32.58
N MET A 553 9.05 -7.03 -32.78
CA MET A 553 8.00 -7.10 -31.74
C MET A 553 7.59 -8.54 -31.43
N LEU A 554 7.41 -9.38 -32.45
CA LEU A 554 7.15 -10.81 -32.28
C LEU A 554 8.29 -11.48 -31.51
N LEU A 555 9.55 -11.21 -31.89
CA LEU A 555 10.72 -11.65 -31.13
C LEU A 555 10.65 -11.16 -29.67
N SER A 556 10.23 -9.93 -29.42
CA SER A 556 10.07 -9.41 -28.07
C SER A 556 9.05 -10.20 -27.25
N ASN A 557 7.84 -10.43 -27.79
CA ASN A 557 6.76 -11.12 -27.07
C ASN A 557 7.14 -12.56 -26.72
N VAL A 558 7.74 -13.29 -27.67
CA VAL A 558 8.12 -14.69 -27.45
C VAL A 558 9.25 -14.82 -26.41
N MET A 559 10.14 -13.83 -26.30
CA MET A 559 11.30 -13.89 -25.38
C MET A 559 11.04 -13.30 -23.99
N GLN A 560 10.04 -12.43 -23.84
CA GLN A 560 9.85 -11.65 -22.63
C GLN A 560 9.58 -12.54 -21.40
N ASN A 561 10.46 -12.46 -20.40
CA ASN A 561 10.38 -13.25 -19.16
C ASN A 561 10.35 -14.78 -19.41
N HIS A 562 10.97 -15.26 -20.50
CA HIS A 562 10.98 -16.66 -20.90
C HIS A 562 12.41 -17.21 -21.03
N PRO A 563 13.02 -17.71 -19.93
CA PRO A 563 14.44 -18.10 -19.91
C PRO A 563 14.83 -19.22 -20.88
N GLU A 564 13.93 -20.19 -21.09
CA GLU A 564 14.18 -21.31 -22.00
C GLU A 564 14.16 -20.82 -23.46
N ALA A 565 13.16 -20.03 -23.84
CA ALA A 565 13.06 -19.42 -25.17
C ALA A 565 14.27 -18.53 -25.46
N GLN A 566 14.67 -17.70 -24.49
CA GLN A 566 15.87 -16.85 -24.59
C GLN A 566 17.11 -17.69 -24.84
N SER A 567 17.34 -18.77 -24.08
CA SER A 567 18.50 -19.64 -24.28
C SER A 567 18.53 -20.25 -25.68
N VAL A 568 17.39 -20.79 -26.15
CA VAL A 568 17.31 -21.42 -27.47
C VAL A 568 17.52 -20.37 -28.59
N ALA A 569 16.98 -19.16 -28.44
CA ALA A 569 17.18 -18.07 -29.38
C ALA A 569 18.64 -17.58 -29.46
N ILE A 570 19.35 -17.56 -28.31
CA ILE A 570 20.78 -17.25 -28.27
C ILE A 570 21.60 -18.35 -28.96
N ASP A 571 21.33 -19.61 -28.68
CA ASP A 571 22.01 -20.75 -29.34
C ASP A 571 21.76 -20.78 -30.86
N ALA A 572 20.61 -20.25 -31.27
CA ALA A 572 20.22 -20.05 -32.66
C ALA A 572 20.89 -18.86 -33.36
N GLY A 573 21.68 -18.03 -32.68
CA GLY A 573 22.36 -16.87 -33.27
C GLY A 573 21.44 -15.67 -33.57
N LEU A 574 20.25 -15.62 -32.96
CA LEU A 574 19.30 -14.52 -33.23
C LEU A 574 19.77 -13.17 -32.68
N LEU A 575 20.54 -13.16 -31.58
CA LEU A 575 21.08 -11.91 -31.02
C LEU A 575 22.09 -11.23 -31.96
N ASP A 576 23.00 -12.00 -32.56
CA ASP A 576 23.96 -11.50 -33.55
C ASP A 576 23.26 -10.97 -34.81
N THR A 577 22.23 -11.70 -35.26
CA THR A 577 21.38 -11.29 -36.37
C THR A 577 20.68 -9.97 -36.06
N ALA A 578 20.02 -9.87 -34.90
CA ALA A 578 19.32 -8.65 -34.47
C ALA A 578 20.25 -7.45 -34.32
N LEU A 579 21.44 -7.62 -33.72
CA LEU A 579 22.44 -6.54 -33.61
C LEU A 579 22.99 -6.10 -34.97
N THR A 580 23.18 -7.04 -35.89
CA THR A 580 23.60 -6.75 -37.27
C THR A 580 22.54 -5.95 -38.02
N LEU A 581 21.26 -6.30 -37.85
CA LEU A 581 20.13 -5.57 -38.43
C LEU A 581 20.00 -4.17 -37.82
N LEU A 582 20.12 -4.06 -36.48
CA LEU A 582 20.05 -2.80 -35.76
C LEU A 582 21.08 -1.78 -36.31
N ARG A 583 22.31 -2.24 -36.57
CA ARG A 583 23.38 -1.39 -37.14
C ARG A 583 23.09 -0.90 -38.57
N LYS A 584 22.41 -1.71 -39.38
CA LYS A 584 22.09 -1.40 -40.79
C LYS A 584 20.84 -0.53 -40.94
N GLN A 585 19.92 -0.60 -40.00
CA GLN A 585 18.62 0.06 -40.10
C GLN A 585 18.72 1.58 -39.85
N ARG A 586 17.87 2.32 -40.54
CA ARG A 586 17.71 3.78 -40.43
C ARG A 586 16.28 4.21 -40.12
N SER A 587 15.26 3.39 -40.38
CA SER A 587 13.88 3.69 -39.99
C SER A 587 13.72 3.69 -38.46
N PRO A 588 13.16 4.76 -37.84
CA PRO A 588 12.98 4.85 -36.40
C PRO A 588 12.00 3.79 -35.86
N GLY A 589 11.01 3.38 -36.66
CA GLY A 589 10.08 2.31 -36.32
C GLY A 589 10.79 0.96 -36.22
N ASN A 590 11.55 0.61 -37.27
CA ASN A 590 12.29 -0.65 -37.34
C ASN A 590 13.40 -0.72 -36.27
N LEU A 591 14.13 0.38 -36.03
CA LEU A 591 15.07 0.47 -34.91
C LEU A 591 14.37 0.20 -33.57
N GLY A 592 13.18 0.77 -33.38
CA GLY A 592 12.36 0.57 -32.19
C GLY A 592 11.88 -0.87 -32.01
N GLY A 593 11.47 -1.55 -33.09
CA GLY A 593 11.04 -2.95 -33.05
C GLY A 593 12.19 -3.92 -32.77
N ILE A 594 13.32 -3.77 -33.48
CA ILE A 594 14.51 -4.61 -33.27
C ILE A 594 15.05 -4.43 -31.84
N LEU A 595 15.11 -3.19 -31.34
CA LEU A 595 15.57 -2.91 -29.98
C LEU A 595 14.64 -3.55 -28.91
N SER A 596 13.33 -3.59 -29.14
CA SER A 596 12.41 -4.32 -28.24
C SER A 596 12.78 -5.81 -28.18
N GLY A 597 13.02 -6.45 -29.34
CA GLY A 597 13.45 -7.84 -29.41
C GLY A 597 14.78 -8.10 -28.68
N ILE A 598 15.78 -7.25 -28.91
CA ILE A 598 17.08 -7.33 -28.22
C ILE A 598 16.90 -7.15 -26.70
N SER A 599 16.08 -6.18 -26.29
CA SER A 599 15.81 -5.91 -24.88
C SER A 599 15.22 -7.14 -24.17
N SER A 600 14.21 -7.77 -24.79
CA SER A 600 13.56 -8.97 -24.25
C SER A 600 14.44 -10.21 -24.33
N LEU A 601 15.36 -10.31 -25.30
CA LEU A 601 16.35 -11.40 -25.35
C LEU A 601 17.36 -11.33 -24.20
N VAL A 602 17.84 -10.12 -23.90
CA VAL A 602 19.00 -9.91 -23.02
C VAL A 602 18.59 -9.80 -21.55
N ARG A 603 17.45 -9.17 -21.25
CA ARG A 603 17.01 -8.94 -19.87
C ARG A 603 16.66 -10.24 -19.15
N ALA A 604 16.95 -10.30 -17.86
CA ALA A 604 16.73 -11.46 -16.98
C ALA A 604 17.42 -12.77 -17.40
N SER A 605 18.32 -12.76 -18.39
CA SER A 605 19.08 -13.94 -18.84
C SER A 605 20.59 -13.71 -18.77
N ASN A 606 21.27 -14.43 -17.88
CA ASN A 606 22.72 -14.26 -17.71
C ASN A 606 23.50 -14.65 -18.98
N LYS A 607 23.12 -15.77 -19.61
CA LYS A 607 23.72 -16.26 -20.85
C LYS A 607 23.56 -15.26 -21.99
N ALA A 608 22.37 -14.65 -22.13
CA ALA A 608 22.13 -13.65 -23.16
C ALA A 608 22.91 -12.35 -22.91
N ARG A 609 23.05 -11.91 -21.65
CA ARG A 609 23.88 -10.74 -21.29
C ARG A 609 25.35 -10.95 -21.58
N GLU A 610 25.91 -12.11 -21.25
CA GLU A 610 27.32 -12.43 -21.56
C GLU A 610 27.57 -12.35 -23.07
N ASN A 611 26.73 -13.02 -23.86
CA ASN A 611 26.82 -12.98 -25.32
C ASN A 611 26.63 -11.55 -25.89
N PHE A 612 25.68 -10.78 -25.34
CA PHE A 612 25.46 -9.38 -25.73
C PHE A 612 26.68 -8.48 -25.48
N LEU A 613 27.39 -8.69 -24.36
CA LEU A 613 28.62 -7.95 -24.05
C LEU A 613 29.78 -8.38 -24.95
N GLU A 614 29.91 -9.68 -25.25
CA GLU A 614 30.91 -10.21 -26.19
C GLU A 614 30.74 -9.64 -27.60
N LEU A 615 29.49 -9.50 -28.06
CA LEU A 615 29.13 -8.88 -29.34
C LEU A 615 29.20 -7.35 -29.33
N ARG A 616 29.70 -6.73 -28.25
CA ARG A 616 29.79 -5.27 -28.05
C ARG A 616 28.44 -4.55 -28.19
N GLY A 617 27.35 -5.21 -27.81
CA GLY A 617 25.99 -4.70 -28.01
C GLY A 617 25.73 -3.32 -27.38
N LEU A 618 26.31 -3.04 -26.21
CA LEU A 618 26.22 -1.70 -25.58
C LEU A 618 26.84 -0.60 -26.44
N GLN A 619 28.00 -0.85 -27.06
CA GLN A 619 28.67 0.11 -27.93
C GLN A 619 27.84 0.38 -29.19
N ILE A 620 27.29 -0.68 -29.79
CA ILE A 620 26.43 -0.57 -30.98
C ILE A 620 25.23 0.35 -30.68
N ILE A 621 24.55 0.15 -29.55
CA ILE A 621 23.40 0.97 -29.18
C ILE A 621 23.82 2.43 -28.94
N LEU A 622 24.92 2.65 -28.22
CA LEU A 622 25.43 4.01 -27.94
C LEU A 622 25.90 4.74 -29.20
N GLU A 623 26.52 4.04 -30.16
CA GLU A 623 26.89 4.57 -31.47
C GLU A 623 25.63 5.06 -32.21
N ILE A 624 24.61 4.21 -32.33
CA ILE A 624 23.35 4.56 -33.01
C ILE A 624 22.62 5.71 -32.28
N MET A 625 22.58 5.68 -30.94
CA MET A 625 22.01 6.78 -30.17
C MET A 625 22.76 8.10 -30.42
N THR A 626 24.08 8.05 -30.55
CA THR A 626 24.92 9.23 -30.83
C THR A 626 24.66 9.77 -32.23
N ASP A 627 24.51 8.90 -33.24
CA ASP A 627 24.23 9.30 -34.62
C ASP A 627 22.91 10.05 -34.75
N PHE A 628 21.87 9.63 -34.00
CA PHE A 628 20.53 10.19 -34.08
C PHE A 628 20.13 11.13 -32.93
N VAL A 629 21.08 11.48 -32.04
CA VAL A 629 20.80 12.23 -30.81
C VAL A 629 20.12 13.59 -31.05
N ASN A 630 20.41 14.21 -32.20
CA ASN A 630 19.91 15.53 -32.59
C ASN A 630 18.69 15.48 -33.50
N ASP A 631 18.23 14.28 -33.89
CA ASP A 631 17.11 14.10 -34.80
C ASP A 631 15.80 13.85 -34.01
N PRO A 632 14.81 14.75 -34.09
CA PRO A 632 13.57 14.63 -33.33
C PRO A 632 12.75 13.39 -33.71
N ASP A 633 12.87 12.87 -34.94
CA ASP A 633 12.10 11.71 -35.40
C ASP A 633 12.49 10.42 -34.64
N TYR A 634 13.71 10.39 -34.08
CA TYR A 634 14.24 9.27 -33.31
C TYR A 634 13.98 9.39 -31.83
N SER A 635 13.25 10.42 -31.36
CA SER A 635 13.05 10.66 -29.94
C SER A 635 12.41 9.46 -29.20
N ARG A 636 11.48 8.75 -29.85
CA ARG A 636 10.87 7.52 -29.30
C ARG A 636 11.88 6.37 -29.19
N PHE A 637 12.75 6.21 -30.19
CA PHE A 637 13.81 5.20 -30.17
C PHE A 637 14.84 5.51 -29.08
N LEU A 638 15.29 6.77 -28.99
CA LEU A 638 16.25 7.22 -27.98
C LEU A 638 15.72 7.02 -26.56
N GLU A 639 14.42 7.20 -26.33
CA GLU A 639 13.80 6.95 -25.03
C GLU A 639 13.77 5.45 -24.69
N LYS A 640 13.39 4.59 -25.67
CA LYS A 640 13.45 3.13 -25.52
C LYS A 640 14.87 2.63 -25.26
N ALA A 641 15.86 3.18 -25.95
CA ALA A 641 17.27 2.82 -25.78
C ALA A 641 17.81 3.27 -24.42
N SER A 642 17.46 4.47 -23.97
CA SER A 642 17.79 4.96 -22.63
C SER A 642 17.19 4.08 -21.54
N PHE A 643 15.94 3.66 -21.70
CA PHE A 643 15.27 2.73 -20.79
C PHE A 643 15.95 1.35 -20.77
N PHE A 644 16.34 0.82 -21.94
CA PHE A 644 17.07 -0.44 -22.01
C PHE A 644 18.43 -0.38 -21.30
N LEU A 645 19.21 0.68 -21.53
CA LEU A 645 20.49 0.90 -20.84
C LEU A 645 20.31 0.98 -19.31
N TYR A 646 19.24 1.64 -18.86
CA TYR A 646 18.86 1.67 -17.45
C TYR A 646 18.54 0.28 -16.89
N CYS A 647 17.73 -0.52 -17.58
CA CYS A 647 17.43 -1.90 -17.17
C CYS A 647 18.70 -2.75 -17.08
N ILE A 648 19.53 -2.76 -18.12
CA ILE A 648 20.77 -3.55 -18.11
C ILE A 648 21.70 -3.09 -17.00
N SER A 649 21.85 -1.79 -16.75
CA SER A 649 22.72 -1.28 -15.67
C SER A 649 22.37 -1.80 -14.27
N GLN A 650 21.11 -2.18 -14.05
CA GLN A 650 20.63 -2.77 -12.79
C GLN A 650 20.89 -4.29 -12.71
N GLU A 651 21.00 -4.96 -13.85
CA GLU A 651 21.07 -6.42 -13.97
C GLU A 651 22.50 -6.97 -14.13
N LEU A 652 23.51 -6.11 -14.38
CA LEU A 652 24.89 -6.53 -14.58
C LEU A 652 25.51 -7.14 -13.31
N SER A 653 26.09 -8.34 -13.45
CA SER A 653 26.91 -8.97 -12.41
C SER A 653 28.25 -8.24 -12.21
N ALA A 654 28.98 -8.56 -11.15
CA ALA A 654 30.27 -7.94 -10.86
C ALA A 654 31.31 -8.14 -11.98
N ASP A 655 31.36 -9.34 -12.57
CA ASP A 655 32.27 -9.66 -13.68
C ASP A 655 31.87 -8.90 -14.95
N GLN A 656 30.58 -8.84 -15.25
CA GLN A 656 30.05 -8.08 -16.38
C GLN A 656 30.31 -6.57 -16.23
N ARG A 657 30.23 -6.03 -15.01
CA ARG A 657 30.62 -4.63 -14.72
C ARG A 657 32.09 -4.37 -14.99
N ALA A 658 32.99 -5.33 -14.76
CA ALA A 658 34.40 -5.18 -15.13
C ALA A 658 34.56 -5.05 -16.66
N VAL A 659 33.85 -5.87 -17.44
CA VAL A 659 33.84 -5.74 -18.91
C VAL A 659 33.29 -4.37 -19.35
N VAL A 660 32.20 -3.90 -18.74
CA VAL A 660 31.59 -2.59 -19.02
C VAL A 660 32.54 -1.44 -18.68
N ARG A 661 33.35 -1.56 -17.61
CA ARG A 661 34.40 -0.61 -17.27
C ARG A 661 35.50 -0.58 -18.34
N ASP A 662 35.96 -1.74 -18.77
CA ASP A 662 37.08 -1.86 -19.71
C ASP A 662 36.68 -1.40 -21.14
N LEU A 663 35.37 -1.36 -21.44
CA LEU A 663 34.79 -0.82 -22.68
C LEU A 663 34.46 0.69 -22.61
N ASP A 664 34.78 1.38 -21.52
CA ASP A 664 34.52 2.80 -21.29
C ASP A 664 33.05 3.23 -21.48
N ILE A 665 32.09 2.33 -21.19
CA ILE A 665 30.66 2.59 -21.43
C ILE A 665 30.13 3.77 -20.61
N ALA A 666 30.58 3.93 -19.36
CA ALA A 666 30.18 5.07 -18.52
C ALA A 666 30.61 6.42 -19.13
N THR A 667 31.80 6.47 -19.72
CA THR A 667 32.32 7.65 -20.41
C THR A 667 31.48 7.97 -21.65
N GLN A 668 31.14 6.94 -22.45
CA GLN A 668 30.29 7.11 -23.63
C GLN A 668 28.88 7.62 -23.28
N ILE A 669 28.26 7.08 -22.22
CA ILE A 669 26.96 7.57 -21.72
C ILE A 669 27.07 9.03 -21.25
N ALA A 670 28.12 9.36 -20.50
CA ALA A 670 28.35 10.73 -20.03
C ALA A 670 28.52 11.73 -21.19
N ASP A 671 29.29 11.38 -22.22
CA ASP A 671 29.44 12.20 -23.43
C ASP A 671 28.11 12.33 -24.19
N LEU A 672 27.31 11.28 -24.25
CA LEU A 672 25.98 11.32 -24.86
C LEU A 672 25.03 12.25 -24.10
N ILE A 673 25.00 12.19 -22.76
CA ILE A 673 24.22 13.10 -21.92
C ILE A 673 24.57 14.56 -22.22
N LEU A 674 25.86 14.87 -22.37
CA LEU A 674 26.32 16.23 -22.67
C LEU A 674 25.96 16.72 -24.08
N LYS A 675 25.63 15.81 -25.02
CA LYS A 675 25.18 16.14 -26.37
C LYS A 675 23.67 16.35 -26.47
N ILE A 676 22.89 15.85 -25.51
CA ILE A 676 21.44 15.89 -25.56
C ILE A 676 20.91 17.25 -25.06
N HIS A 677 20.05 17.90 -25.86
CA HIS A 677 19.40 19.16 -25.49
C HIS A 677 18.34 19.01 -24.38
N VAL A 678 17.59 17.91 -24.36
CA VAL A 678 16.52 17.61 -23.40
C VAL A 678 16.94 16.44 -22.50
N PRO A 679 17.13 16.63 -21.19
CA PRO A 679 17.65 15.59 -20.31
C PRO A 679 16.76 14.34 -20.35
N ARG A 680 17.35 13.17 -20.65
CA ARG A 680 16.64 11.88 -20.62
C ARG A 680 16.88 11.17 -19.31
N GLU A 681 15.83 11.01 -18.52
CA GLU A 681 15.90 10.51 -17.14
C GLU A 681 16.56 9.13 -17.06
N PHE A 682 16.13 8.18 -17.90
CA PHE A 682 16.67 6.82 -17.86
C PHE A 682 18.16 6.75 -18.19
N LEU A 683 18.65 7.61 -19.10
CA LEU A 683 20.07 7.67 -19.45
C LEU A 683 20.90 8.20 -18.28
N VAL A 684 20.40 9.20 -17.57
CA VAL A 684 21.01 9.73 -16.34
C VAL A 684 21.06 8.64 -15.26
N ARG A 685 19.94 7.95 -15.03
CA ARG A 685 19.89 6.86 -14.05
C ARG A 685 20.86 5.73 -14.41
N ALA A 686 20.94 5.34 -15.69
CA ALA A 686 21.88 4.34 -16.16
C ALA A 686 23.34 4.70 -15.82
N LEU A 687 23.73 5.96 -16.06
CA LEU A 687 25.06 6.44 -15.66
C LEU A 687 25.26 6.33 -14.15
N THR A 688 24.32 6.83 -13.36
CA THR A 688 24.38 6.78 -11.89
C THR A 688 24.58 5.36 -11.37
N PHE A 689 23.84 4.37 -11.89
CA PHE A 689 23.98 2.96 -11.51
C PHE A 689 25.36 2.36 -11.82
N LEU A 690 26.01 2.82 -12.89
CA LEU A 690 27.39 2.42 -13.21
C LEU A 690 28.41 3.04 -12.26
N LEU A 691 28.21 4.31 -11.86
CA LEU A 691 29.13 5.03 -10.96
C LEU A 691 29.08 4.53 -9.52
N VAL A 692 27.88 4.27 -8.97
CA VAL A 692 27.69 3.87 -7.56
C VAL A 692 28.15 2.44 -7.29
N GLY A 693 28.13 1.58 -8.31
CA GLY A 693 28.44 0.16 -8.15
C GLY A 693 27.33 -0.57 -7.38
N HIS A 694 26.15 -0.72 -7.99
CA HIS A 694 25.03 -1.45 -7.39
C HIS A 694 25.19 -2.97 -7.55
N ILE A 695 24.68 -3.76 -6.60
CA ILE A 695 24.58 -5.24 -6.69
C ILE A 695 23.49 -5.59 -7.70
N SER A 696 23.64 -6.63 -8.53
CA SER A 696 22.60 -6.92 -9.52
C SER A 696 21.24 -7.14 -8.84
N ILE A 697 20.16 -6.61 -9.41
CA ILE A 697 18.80 -6.87 -8.92
C ILE A 697 18.39 -8.34 -9.04
N LEU A 698 19.16 -9.14 -9.79
CA LEU A 698 18.96 -10.57 -9.94
C LEU A 698 19.79 -11.41 -8.97
N ASP A 699 20.76 -10.80 -8.28
CA ASP A 699 21.51 -11.47 -7.23
C ASP A 699 20.67 -11.38 -5.95
N ASP A 700 20.24 -12.52 -5.39
CA ASP A 700 19.57 -12.55 -4.10
C ASP A 700 20.62 -12.48 -2.97
N PRO A 701 20.74 -11.35 -2.24
CA PRO A 701 21.72 -11.20 -1.17
C PRO A 701 21.43 -12.09 0.05
N LEU A 702 20.26 -12.75 0.11
CA LEU A 702 19.90 -13.71 1.16
C LEU A 702 20.24 -15.16 0.81
N GLU A 703 20.34 -15.50 -0.48
CA GLU A 703 20.76 -16.83 -0.93
C GLU A 703 22.29 -16.96 -1.04
N ASP A 704 22.98 -15.89 -1.43
CA ASP A 704 24.44 -15.90 -1.57
C ASP A 704 25.15 -15.50 -0.27
N LYS A 705 25.86 -16.45 0.33
CA LYS A 705 26.56 -16.26 1.63
C LYS A 705 27.73 -15.27 1.55
N ASN A 706 28.21 -14.96 0.36
CA ASN A 706 29.29 -13.99 0.11
C ASN A 706 28.98 -13.15 -1.14
N PRO A 707 28.10 -12.14 -1.05
CA PRO A 707 27.72 -11.35 -2.22
C PRO A 707 28.96 -10.68 -2.84
N PRO A 708 29.07 -10.64 -4.18
CA PRO A 708 30.23 -10.11 -4.86
C PRO A 708 30.42 -8.62 -4.54
N THR A 709 31.69 -8.20 -4.44
CA THR A 709 32.00 -6.82 -4.07
C THR A 709 31.57 -5.87 -5.20
N PRO A 710 30.82 -4.80 -4.91
CA PRO A 710 30.34 -3.90 -5.96
C PRO A 710 31.49 -3.22 -6.70
N VAL A 711 31.54 -3.42 -8.02
CA VAL A 711 32.51 -2.79 -8.92
C VAL A 711 32.00 -1.40 -9.32
N THR A 712 32.64 -0.36 -8.77
CA THR A 712 32.40 1.05 -9.13
C THR A 712 33.21 1.45 -10.37
N ILE A 713 32.58 2.17 -11.30
CA ILE A 713 33.23 2.73 -12.48
C ILE A 713 33.50 4.22 -12.23
N THR A 714 34.73 4.67 -12.43
CA THR A 714 35.13 6.07 -12.24
C THR A 714 35.25 6.79 -13.58
N LEU A 715 34.71 8.01 -13.67
CA LEU A 715 34.87 8.89 -14.83
C LEU A 715 36.15 9.71 -14.73
N ASP A 716 36.64 10.17 -15.88
CA ASP A 716 37.69 11.19 -15.96
C ASP A 716 37.24 12.48 -15.23
N PRO A 717 38.07 13.05 -14.33
CA PRO A 717 37.79 14.31 -13.65
C PRO A 717 37.32 15.45 -14.56
N SER A 718 37.83 15.52 -15.80
CA SER A 718 37.41 16.55 -16.76
C SER A 718 35.93 16.39 -17.13
N LEU A 719 35.47 15.16 -17.36
CA LEU A 719 34.10 14.84 -17.72
C LEU A 719 33.15 14.99 -16.53
N THR A 720 33.59 14.58 -15.33
CA THR A 720 32.88 14.84 -14.06
C THR A 720 32.58 16.34 -13.88
N SER A 721 33.55 17.21 -14.18
CA SER A 721 33.36 18.65 -14.07
C SER A 721 32.33 19.20 -15.06
N LYS A 722 32.32 18.68 -16.30
CA LYS A 722 31.34 19.05 -17.33
C LYS A 722 29.93 18.62 -16.96
N LEU A 723 29.76 17.39 -16.48
CA LEU A 723 28.46 16.88 -16.00
C LEU A 723 27.91 17.69 -14.81
N ARG A 724 28.77 18.09 -13.86
CA ARG A 724 28.35 18.96 -12.75
C ARG A 724 27.89 20.34 -13.23
N LYS A 725 28.48 20.86 -14.30
CA LYS A 725 28.05 22.12 -14.91
C LYS A 725 26.71 21.95 -15.61
N TRP A 726 26.59 20.91 -16.44
CA TRP A 726 25.35 20.53 -17.12
C TRP A 726 24.18 20.34 -16.14
N ALA A 727 24.40 19.62 -15.03
CA ALA A 727 23.43 19.41 -13.96
C ALA A 727 22.91 20.71 -13.28
N ARG A 728 23.60 21.85 -13.47
CA ARG A 728 23.21 23.15 -12.90
C ARG A 728 22.44 24.04 -13.88
N GLU A 729 22.38 23.67 -15.16
CA GLU A 729 21.67 24.41 -16.20
C GLU A 729 20.15 24.42 -15.91
N GLU A 730 19.49 25.55 -16.20
CA GLU A 730 18.04 25.68 -15.98
C GLU A 730 17.18 24.61 -16.65
N PRO A 731 17.35 24.26 -17.95
CA PRO A 731 16.52 23.25 -18.59
C PRO A 731 16.63 21.88 -17.90
N VAL A 732 17.79 21.56 -17.32
CA VAL A 732 17.99 20.32 -16.57
C VAL A 732 17.21 20.33 -15.27
N LYS A 733 17.25 21.43 -14.51
CA LYS A 733 16.52 21.56 -13.24
C LYS A 733 15.00 21.58 -13.42
N GLU A 734 14.51 22.06 -14.55
CA GLU A 734 13.07 22.14 -14.82
C GLU A 734 12.49 20.82 -15.34
N GLN A 735 13.26 20.05 -16.13
CA GLN A 735 12.73 18.89 -16.88
C GLN A 735 13.20 17.53 -16.35
N LEU A 736 14.34 17.45 -15.66
CA LEU A 736 14.82 16.19 -15.08
C LEU A 736 14.24 15.98 -13.68
N ASP A 737 13.87 14.74 -13.36
CA ASP A 737 13.44 14.35 -12.01
C ASP A 737 14.47 14.80 -10.94
N PRO A 738 14.04 15.53 -9.89
CA PRO A 738 14.95 16.03 -8.87
C PRO A 738 15.73 14.94 -8.13
N TYR A 739 15.18 13.73 -8.00
CA TYR A 739 15.88 12.61 -7.36
C TYR A 739 16.95 12.03 -8.29
N ALA A 740 16.64 11.82 -9.57
CA ALA A 740 17.64 11.39 -10.56
C ALA A 740 18.83 12.37 -10.65
N LEU A 741 18.55 13.67 -10.59
CA LEU A 741 19.58 14.71 -10.57
C LEU A 741 20.41 14.68 -9.28
N PHE A 742 19.76 14.52 -8.13
CA PHE A 742 20.41 14.42 -6.82
C PHE A 742 21.33 13.20 -6.75
N ASP A 743 20.85 12.03 -7.18
CA ASP A 743 21.61 10.78 -7.14
C ASP A 743 22.83 10.84 -8.07
N LEU A 744 22.69 11.44 -9.26
CA LEU A 744 23.83 11.68 -10.16
C LEU A 744 24.89 12.57 -9.49
N LEU A 745 24.49 13.68 -8.88
CA LEU A 745 25.43 14.59 -8.21
C LEU A 745 26.17 13.90 -7.07
N ARG A 746 25.47 13.10 -6.26
CA ARG A 746 26.05 12.31 -5.18
C ARG A 746 27.04 11.27 -5.71
N ALA A 747 26.68 10.57 -6.77
CA ALA A 747 27.56 9.60 -7.42
C ALA A 747 28.83 10.26 -7.99
N LEU A 748 28.71 11.45 -8.60
CA LEU A 748 29.86 12.24 -9.08
C LEU A 748 30.75 12.79 -7.96
N GLU A 749 30.28 12.82 -6.71
CA GLU A 749 31.07 13.18 -5.52
C GLU A 749 31.77 11.97 -4.87
N GLY A 750 31.59 10.77 -5.42
CA GLY A 750 32.14 9.53 -4.86
C GLY A 750 31.43 9.08 -3.59
N GLN A 751 30.27 9.65 -3.30
CA GLN A 751 29.40 9.22 -2.21
C GLN A 751 28.54 8.05 -2.71
N LYS A 752 28.79 6.85 -2.18
CA LYS A 752 28.00 5.64 -2.49
C LYS A 752 26.61 5.72 -1.92
#